data_AF-A0A9P3IGI2-F1
#
_entry.id   AF-A0A9P3IGI2-F1
#
_cell.length_a   1.000
_cell.length_b   1.000
_cell.length_c   1.000
_cell.angle_alpha   90.00
_cell.angle_beta   90.00
_cell.angle_gamma   90.00
#
_symmetry.space_group_name_H-M   'P 1'
#
loop_
_entity.id
_entity.type
_entity.pdbx_description
1 polymer ?
#
loop_
_entity_poly.entity_id
_entity_poly.type
_entity_poly.pdbx_seq_one_letter_code
_entity_poly.pdbx_strand_id
1 'polypeptide(L)'
;MGLAPPAAIHASTALRVDLGSSELTWLQAPLRLRRLRSSRSAELATSFLPRHLATSFRRLPAPCQRAHRPPRGEHSTAPGCSRAAWRGGQADRRMRVVCHAAESGDAAPADWVDTAGTHKRPRQVLYSKKGEKFLFQAGERMALLEVPEGTRVLYPGLCRDGQNNPRKMRDMIRHALDNPVGRPPLKERLKQIKEANPNPKILIAFDDVSVPLPPMRRPDVRQLIMEEAERDCMAVGITDIRFVCSIALHRYIRPDEFKHICGDYLFGKYHPHRMGNYNAVDMDETVSIGVTRHGEAVQINRHFAEADLVVYANVNYVSMDGGYKSYATGLVHYNCLQHNHDSKTLRNTRSLFDPTRSALHQSFHRIGRMMQKHTDVFHVETVIDDQLFPWYSDFVLELVRNMNPLQKLFMHSTLLLLKLLPLWLCVKLLWFMRGPFGLLQVTAGETQAVHERTLAAIYRDKVMDVHGQADILILAPSALGPYTKDMYLNPLLVNTYSLGYYYNMYVDGVPLLKEGGCVVVVNDMHYEWSSPAHDAYRRLFEDVLAVAPGLDDFERFQQRFVDDQALNDVYRHGLGPAAVHGFYMYTWAAHGMDKVGKVYVVGAQDPRGPAILRWEMADSIQDAVDQARAFLGDSKAAVTYLRCPPVGYVRVHTEGQGGRNADQGQGKGQTVGKHE
;
A
#
# COMPACT_ATOMS: atom_id res chain seq x y z
N MET A 1 52.45 3.29 24.09
CA MET A 1 52.46 2.59 25.39
C MET A 1 51.05 2.04 25.57
N GLY A 2 50.73 0.78 25.31
CA GLY A 2 51.47 -0.45 25.53
C GLY A 2 50.65 -1.29 26.52
N LEU A 3 50.27 -2.50 26.09
CA LEU A 3 49.77 -3.65 26.86
C LEU A 3 48.25 -3.91 26.88
N ALA A 4 47.87 -4.89 26.04
CA ALA A 4 46.94 -5.97 26.38
C ALA A 4 47.73 -7.11 27.10
N PRO A 5 47.12 -8.29 27.37
CA PRO A 5 46.12 -8.66 28.37
C PRO A 5 46.72 -9.71 29.36
N PRO A 6 45.92 -10.49 30.11
CA PRO A 6 46.11 -11.94 29.97
C PRO A 6 44.83 -12.80 30.04
N ALA A 7 45.06 -14.07 29.73
CA ALA A 7 44.13 -15.10 29.28
C ALA A 7 43.56 -16.03 30.37
N ALA A 8 42.50 -16.73 29.95
CA ALA A 8 41.97 -18.05 30.29
C ALA A 8 42.64 -18.92 31.38
N ILE A 9 41.79 -19.58 32.19
CA ILE A 9 42.06 -20.88 32.83
C ILE A 9 40.80 -21.77 32.76
N HIS A 10 40.98 -23.00 32.26
CA HIS A 10 40.09 -24.16 32.36
C HIS A 10 40.23 -24.85 33.73
N ALA A 11 39.13 -25.40 34.29
CA ALA A 11 38.98 -26.83 34.67
C ALA A 11 37.94 -27.06 35.80
N SER A 12 36.99 -27.95 35.49
CA SER A 12 36.33 -28.96 36.34
C SER A 12 36.77 -29.10 37.81
N THR A 13 35.81 -29.25 38.75
CA THR A 13 35.56 -30.50 39.52
C THR A 13 34.25 -30.40 40.32
N ALA A 14 33.53 -31.51 40.40
CA ALA A 14 32.23 -31.71 41.05
C ALA A 14 32.26 -31.67 42.58
N LEU A 15 31.12 -31.36 43.20
CA LEU A 15 30.71 -32.00 44.46
C LEU A 15 29.17 -32.04 44.61
N ARG A 16 28.66 -33.25 44.85
CA ARG A 16 27.29 -33.61 45.21
C ARG A 16 26.96 -33.12 46.63
N VAL A 17 25.71 -32.72 46.87
CA VAL A 17 24.94 -33.14 48.04
C VAL A 17 23.51 -33.44 47.59
N ASP A 18 23.00 -34.54 48.13
CA ASP A 18 21.82 -35.30 47.73
C ASP A 18 20.71 -35.14 48.78
N LEU A 19 19.53 -35.66 48.43
CA LEU A 19 18.38 -36.07 49.24
C LEU A 19 17.16 -35.13 49.29
N GLY A 20 16.14 -35.55 48.53
CA GLY A 20 14.91 -36.00 49.19
C GLY A 20 13.59 -35.67 48.50
N SER A 21 13.03 -36.60 47.71
CA SER A 21 11.60 -36.95 47.75
C SER A 21 11.23 -38.12 46.82
N SER A 22 10.90 -39.25 47.45
CA SER A 22 9.98 -40.34 47.08
C SER A 22 9.26 -40.34 45.71
N GLU A 23 9.58 -41.36 44.89
CA GLU A 23 8.76 -42.43 44.28
C GLU A 23 7.21 -42.26 44.15
N LEU A 24 6.48 -42.68 43.09
CA LEU A 24 6.54 -43.92 42.28
C LEU A 24 5.67 -43.84 40.98
N THR A 25 6.22 -44.38 39.88
CA THR A 25 5.65 -45.18 38.75
C THR A 25 4.55 -44.72 37.79
N TRP A 26 4.84 -44.83 36.47
CA TRP A 26 4.12 -45.68 35.48
C TRP A 26 5.06 -46.18 34.36
N LEU A 27 4.78 -47.39 33.85
CA LEU A 27 5.64 -48.32 33.10
C LEU A 27 5.98 -47.99 31.63
N GLN A 28 7.14 -48.47 31.18
CA GLN A 28 7.57 -48.64 29.78
C GLN A 28 7.31 -50.07 29.25
N ALA A 29 7.12 -50.21 27.93
CA ALA A 29 7.75 -51.28 27.13
C ALA A 29 7.90 -50.87 25.63
N PRO A 30 8.89 -51.40 24.88
CA PRO A 30 9.36 -50.84 23.59
C PRO A 30 9.18 -51.77 22.37
N LEU A 31 9.25 -51.24 21.13
CA LEU A 31 9.46 -52.04 19.91
C LEU A 31 10.34 -51.34 18.85
N ARG A 32 11.21 -52.15 18.23
CA ARG A 32 12.27 -51.86 17.23
C ARG A 32 11.76 -51.93 15.77
N LEU A 33 12.65 -51.49 14.84
CA LEU A 33 12.91 -51.93 13.43
C LEU A 33 12.67 -50.81 12.40
N ARG A 34 13.39 -50.66 11.27
CA ARG A 34 14.71 -51.06 10.74
C ARG A 34 14.86 -50.21 9.44
N ARG A 35 16.07 -49.73 9.11
CA ARG A 35 16.39 -49.06 7.82
C ARG A 35 16.47 -50.06 6.67
N LEU A 36 16.07 -49.65 5.46
CA LEU A 36 16.59 -50.15 4.17
C LEU A 36 16.56 -49.04 3.11
N ARG A 37 17.68 -48.90 2.37
CA ARG A 37 17.86 -48.12 1.13
C ARG A 37 17.53 -49.00 -0.08
N SER A 38 16.97 -48.44 -1.15
CA SER A 38 17.37 -48.74 -2.54
C SER A 38 16.77 -47.70 -3.52
N SER A 39 17.17 -47.81 -4.78
CA SER A 39 17.43 -46.74 -5.76
C SER A 39 16.60 -46.83 -7.04
N ARG A 40 16.63 -45.74 -7.84
CA ARG A 40 16.47 -45.61 -9.31
C ARG A 40 15.05 -45.63 -9.94
N SER A 41 14.75 -44.48 -10.57
CA SER A 41 14.26 -44.23 -11.94
C SER A 41 13.09 -45.04 -12.54
N ALA A 42 12.04 -44.34 -13.01
CA ALA A 42 11.52 -44.40 -14.39
C ALA A 42 10.27 -43.51 -14.60
N GLU A 43 10.22 -42.88 -15.78
CA GLU A 43 9.08 -42.21 -16.41
C GLU A 43 7.93 -43.19 -16.70
N LEU A 44 6.68 -42.70 -16.71
CA LEU A 44 5.71 -42.78 -17.81
C LEU A 44 4.25 -42.65 -17.33
N ALA A 45 3.57 -41.69 -17.96
CA ALA A 45 2.18 -41.66 -18.40
C ALA A 45 1.13 -42.54 -17.70
N THR A 46 0.01 -41.92 -17.29
CA THR A 46 -1.33 -42.50 -17.47
C THR A 46 -2.40 -41.41 -17.50
N SER A 47 -2.82 -41.07 -18.71
CA SER A 47 -4.15 -40.59 -19.05
C SER A 47 -5.11 -41.78 -19.12
N PHE A 48 -6.28 -41.74 -18.49
CA PHE A 48 -7.47 -42.49 -18.95
C PHE A 48 -8.75 -41.94 -18.31
N LEU A 49 -9.65 -41.40 -19.13
CA LEU A 49 -11.10 -41.56 -18.95
C LEU A 49 -11.75 -41.67 -20.34
N PRO A 50 -12.81 -42.48 -20.49
CA PRO A 50 -13.10 -43.19 -21.73
C PRO A 50 -14.15 -42.50 -22.62
N ARG A 51 -14.01 -42.72 -23.93
CA ARG A 51 -15.06 -42.55 -24.95
C ARG A 51 -15.90 -43.82 -25.00
N HIS A 52 -17.21 -43.69 -25.16
CA HIS A 52 -17.95 -44.16 -26.34
C HIS A 52 -19.45 -43.88 -26.21
N LEU A 53 -19.99 -43.14 -27.18
CA LEU A 53 -21.16 -43.54 -27.98
C LEU A 53 -21.12 -42.73 -29.28
N ALA A 54 -20.71 -43.40 -30.36
CA ALA A 54 -20.92 -42.98 -31.75
C ALA A 54 -22.29 -43.55 -32.19
N THR A 55 -23.06 -42.91 -33.07
CA THR A 55 -23.03 -43.01 -34.55
C THR A 55 -24.29 -42.25 -35.06
N SER A 56 -24.44 -41.65 -36.24
CA SER A 56 -23.67 -41.55 -37.49
C SER A 56 -24.42 -40.63 -38.49
N PHE A 57 -23.67 -40.19 -39.53
CA PHE A 57 -24.06 -39.88 -40.92
C PHE A 57 -24.20 -38.43 -41.46
N ARG A 58 -23.30 -38.20 -42.45
CA ARG A 58 -23.38 -37.44 -43.74
C ARG A 58 -22.69 -36.05 -43.89
N ARG A 59 -21.49 -36.18 -44.48
CA ARG A 59 -20.66 -35.34 -45.38
C ARG A 59 -21.27 -34.09 -46.06
N LEU A 60 -20.58 -32.93 -45.83
CA LEU A 60 -19.96 -31.91 -46.74
C LEU A 60 -20.75 -31.31 -47.94
N PRO A 61 -20.38 -30.12 -48.53
CA PRO A 61 -19.11 -29.36 -48.43
C PRO A 61 -19.19 -27.81 -48.32
N ALA A 62 -18.01 -27.17 -48.23
CA ALA A 62 -17.70 -25.73 -48.19
C ALA A 62 -17.97 -24.95 -49.50
N PRO A 63 -17.85 -23.59 -49.50
CA PRO A 63 -17.60 -22.85 -50.73
C PRO A 63 -16.25 -22.09 -50.79
N CYS A 64 -15.55 -22.44 -51.86
CA CYS A 64 -14.60 -21.74 -52.73
C CYS A 64 -14.25 -20.25 -52.52
N GLN A 65 -12.94 -19.99 -52.67
CA GLN A 65 -12.34 -18.76 -53.19
C GLN A 65 -12.52 -18.66 -54.73
N ARG A 66 -12.64 -17.43 -55.26
CA ARG A 66 -12.16 -17.07 -56.62
C ARG A 66 -11.71 -15.61 -56.68
N ALA A 67 -10.55 -15.41 -57.28
CA ALA A 67 -9.98 -14.12 -57.67
C ALA A 67 -10.12 -13.93 -59.20
N HIS A 68 -10.27 -12.69 -59.69
CA HIS A 68 -9.48 -12.05 -60.76
C HIS A 68 -10.03 -10.65 -61.14
N ARG A 69 -9.09 -9.72 -61.40
CA ARG A 69 -9.16 -8.26 -61.73
C ARG A 69 -9.37 -7.99 -63.26
N PRO A 70 -9.06 -6.78 -63.84
CA PRO A 70 -9.70 -5.42 -63.87
C PRO A 70 -9.80 -4.91 -65.37
N PRO A 71 -9.48 -3.66 -65.83
CA PRO A 71 -9.64 -2.23 -65.38
C PRO A 71 -10.20 -1.25 -66.47
N ARG A 72 -10.37 0.06 -66.13
CA ARG A 72 -10.10 1.34 -66.90
C ARG A 72 -10.83 2.51 -66.17
N GLY A 73 -10.23 3.64 -65.76
CA GLY A 73 -9.56 4.74 -66.51
C GLY A 73 -10.62 5.79 -66.88
N GLU A 74 -10.64 7.06 -66.44
CA GLU A 74 -9.76 8.18 -66.83
C GLU A 74 -10.04 9.51 -66.06
N HIS A 75 -8.95 10.18 -65.63
CA HIS A 75 -8.58 11.61 -65.82
C HIS A 75 -9.52 12.80 -65.47
N SER A 76 -9.11 13.64 -64.49
CA SER A 76 -8.41 14.95 -64.63
C SER A 76 -9.38 16.15 -64.72
N THR A 77 -9.31 17.19 -63.87
CA THR A 77 -8.34 18.30 -63.96
C THR A 77 -8.60 19.30 -62.82
N ALA A 78 -7.54 19.91 -62.28
CA ALA A 78 -7.60 21.22 -61.62
C ALA A 78 -7.44 22.32 -62.69
N PRO A 79 -7.80 23.59 -62.45
CA PRO A 79 -6.78 24.52 -61.93
C PRO A 79 -7.32 25.75 -61.14
N GLY A 80 -6.40 26.52 -60.52
CA GLY A 80 -6.41 27.98 -60.73
C GLY A 80 -6.80 28.93 -59.59
N CYS A 81 -5.79 29.32 -58.80
CA CYS A 81 -5.47 30.67 -58.29
C CYS A 81 -6.41 31.87 -58.60
N SER A 82 -6.76 32.68 -57.58
CA SER A 82 -6.67 34.16 -57.67
C SER A 82 -6.82 34.86 -56.29
N ARG A 83 -6.08 35.96 -56.15
CA ARG A 83 -6.09 36.93 -55.04
C ARG A 83 -7.16 38.01 -55.27
N ALA A 84 -7.82 38.49 -54.21
CA ALA A 84 -8.21 39.89 -53.92
C ALA A 84 -9.31 39.89 -52.83
N ALA A 85 -9.01 40.27 -51.58
CA ALA A 85 -9.15 41.63 -51.05
C ALA A 85 -10.62 42.11 -50.95
N TRP A 86 -11.26 41.86 -49.79
CA TRP A 86 -12.36 42.69 -49.28
C TRP A 86 -12.22 42.87 -47.76
N ARG A 87 -12.49 44.10 -47.33
CA ARG A 87 -12.30 44.65 -45.99
C ARG A 87 -13.46 44.27 -45.05
N GLY A 88 -13.15 44.21 -43.75
CA GLY A 88 -14.03 44.68 -42.68
C GLY A 88 -14.81 43.60 -41.94
N GLY A 89 -14.52 43.43 -40.65
CA GLY A 89 -15.37 42.67 -39.72
C GLY A 89 -14.61 42.17 -38.50
N GLN A 90 -14.63 42.97 -37.43
CA GLN A 90 -14.22 42.57 -36.08
C GLN A 90 -14.97 41.33 -35.60
N ALA A 91 -14.27 40.38 -34.98
CA ALA A 91 -14.59 39.83 -33.65
C ALA A 91 -13.71 38.60 -33.35
N ASP A 92 -12.79 38.80 -32.43
CA ASP A 92 -12.50 37.96 -31.25
C ASP A 92 -12.13 36.45 -31.37
N ARG A 93 -11.16 36.08 -30.52
CA ARG A 93 -10.68 34.74 -30.10
C ARG A 93 -9.76 33.95 -31.05
N ARG A 94 -8.46 33.91 -30.70
CA ARG A 94 -7.80 32.72 -30.09
C ARG A 94 -6.29 32.95 -29.87
N MET A 95 -5.85 32.57 -28.67
CA MET A 95 -4.48 32.57 -28.16
C MET A 95 -3.47 31.88 -29.09
N ARG A 96 -2.30 32.52 -29.27
CA ARG A 96 -1.01 31.84 -29.39
C ARG A 96 -0.35 31.88 -28.03
N VAL A 97 -0.12 30.71 -27.43
CA VAL A 97 0.74 30.56 -26.25
C VAL A 97 2.18 30.48 -26.76
N VAL A 98 2.99 31.46 -26.36
CA VAL A 98 4.46 31.41 -26.45
C VAL A 98 4.96 31.09 -25.05
N CYS A 99 5.70 29.99 -24.93
CA CYS A 99 6.33 29.56 -23.69
C CYS A 99 7.53 30.48 -23.36
N HIS A 100 7.54 31.05 -22.15
CA HIS A 100 8.77 31.44 -21.47
C HIS A 100 8.73 30.93 -20.02
N ALA A 101 9.87 30.40 -19.60
CA ALA A 101 10.08 29.67 -18.36
C ALA A 101 10.52 30.59 -17.21
N ALA A 102 10.25 30.09 -16.00
CA ALA A 102 10.92 30.35 -14.72
C ALA A 102 10.63 31.68 -14.00
N GLU A 103 9.85 31.63 -12.92
CA GLU A 103 10.31 31.66 -11.51
C GLU A 103 9.18 32.07 -10.54
N SER A 104 9.34 31.64 -9.28
CA SER A 104 8.57 31.97 -8.07
C SER A 104 7.22 31.29 -7.87
N GLY A 105 7.08 30.71 -6.68
CA GLY A 105 5.91 29.95 -6.27
C GLY A 105 4.76 30.85 -5.89
N ASP A 106 3.57 30.41 -6.28
CA ASP A 106 2.32 30.79 -5.66
C ASP A 106 1.51 29.52 -5.43
N ALA A 107 1.11 29.35 -4.18
CA ALA A 107 0.19 28.34 -3.74
C ALA A 107 -1.10 28.41 -4.56
N ALA A 108 -1.64 27.24 -4.90
CA ALA A 108 -2.96 27.12 -5.53
C ALA A 108 -4.00 27.90 -4.69
N PRO A 109 -4.89 28.71 -5.32
CA PRO A 109 -5.85 29.51 -4.57
C PRO A 109 -6.81 28.63 -3.77
N ALA A 110 -6.98 28.97 -2.51
CA ALA A 110 -7.99 28.43 -1.62
C ALA A 110 -9.35 29.07 -1.92
N ASP A 111 -9.95 28.67 -3.05
CA ASP A 111 -11.36 28.97 -3.35
C ASP A 111 -12.10 27.63 -3.43
N TRP A 112 -13.20 27.51 -2.69
CA TRP A 112 -14.07 26.33 -2.60
C TRP A 112 -14.26 25.64 -3.97
N VAL A 113 -13.62 24.49 -4.15
CA VAL A 113 -13.88 23.63 -5.31
C VAL A 113 -15.26 23.02 -5.13
N ASP A 114 -16.20 23.46 -5.97
CA ASP A 114 -17.47 22.77 -6.17
C ASP A 114 -17.20 21.30 -6.47
N THR A 115 -17.53 20.42 -5.53
CA THR A 115 -17.33 18.97 -5.66
C THR A 115 -18.43 18.30 -6.49
N ALA A 116 -19.41 19.06 -7.00
CA ALA A 116 -20.46 18.54 -7.86
C ALA A 116 -19.86 17.82 -9.09
N GLY A 117 -20.11 16.51 -9.18
CA GLY A 117 -19.68 15.67 -10.31
C GLY A 117 -18.38 14.88 -10.12
N THR A 118 -17.65 15.05 -9.00
CA THR A 118 -16.42 14.28 -8.73
C THR A 118 -16.64 13.04 -7.85
N HIS A 119 -17.80 12.94 -7.19
CA HIS A 119 -18.12 11.87 -6.25
C HIS A 119 -19.43 11.16 -6.61
N LYS A 120 -19.42 9.84 -6.51
CA LYS A 120 -20.62 9.00 -6.60
C LYS A 120 -21.45 9.07 -5.33
N ARG A 121 -20.78 9.29 -4.18
CA ARG A 121 -21.39 9.59 -2.89
C ARG A 121 -20.64 10.75 -2.25
N PRO A 122 -21.31 11.85 -1.89
CA PRO A 122 -20.63 13.00 -1.31
C PRO A 122 -20.11 12.68 0.10
N ARG A 123 -19.03 13.37 0.47
CA ARG A 123 -18.51 13.45 1.84
C ARG A 123 -19.59 13.95 2.78
N GLN A 124 -19.68 13.39 3.98
CA GLN A 124 -20.70 13.76 4.96
C GLN A 124 -20.13 13.80 6.38
N VAL A 125 -20.37 14.90 7.08
CA VAL A 125 -20.31 14.97 8.54
C VAL A 125 -21.74 14.79 9.06
N LEU A 126 -21.97 13.76 9.88
CA LEU A 126 -23.27 13.49 10.46
C LEU A 126 -23.15 13.21 11.96
N TYR A 127 -24.23 13.40 12.70
CA TYR A 127 -24.30 13.05 14.11
C TYR A 127 -25.21 11.85 14.29
N SER A 128 -24.79 10.88 15.11
CA SER A 128 -25.56 9.69 15.41
C SER A 128 -26.81 10.04 16.21
N LYS A 129 -27.91 9.35 15.90
CA LYS A 129 -29.13 9.38 16.71
C LYS A 129 -29.11 8.25 17.72
N LYS A 130 -29.88 8.39 18.80
CA LYS A 130 -30.13 7.29 19.75
C LYS A 130 -30.59 6.02 19.03
N GLY A 131 -29.99 4.87 19.35
CA GLY A 131 -30.32 3.58 18.72
C GLY A 131 -29.74 3.39 17.32
N GLU A 132 -28.99 4.37 16.78
CA GLU A 132 -28.50 4.28 15.41
C GLU A 132 -27.29 3.36 15.31
N LYS A 133 -27.37 2.41 14.38
CA LYS A 133 -26.32 1.44 14.13
C LYS A 133 -25.53 1.75 12.88
N PHE A 134 -24.23 1.54 12.96
CA PHE A 134 -23.28 1.70 11.87
C PHE A 134 -22.64 0.35 11.56
N LEU A 135 -22.34 0.13 10.28
CA LEU A 135 -21.57 -1.02 9.84
C LEU A 135 -20.09 -0.76 10.09
N PHE A 136 -19.46 -1.63 10.87
CA PHE A 136 -18.02 -1.64 11.13
C PHE A 136 -17.39 -2.83 10.40
N GLN A 137 -16.32 -2.58 9.66
CA GLN A 137 -15.46 -3.63 9.12
C GLN A 137 -14.28 -3.82 10.07
N ALA A 138 -14.43 -4.72 11.03
CA ALA A 138 -13.54 -4.89 12.17
C ALA A 138 -12.86 -6.27 12.09
N GLY A 139 -11.53 -6.26 11.93
CA GLY A 139 -10.75 -7.47 11.71
C GLY A 139 -11.21 -8.24 10.47
N GLU A 140 -11.31 -9.55 10.61
CA GLU A 140 -11.74 -10.49 9.58
C GLU A 140 -13.27 -10.49 9.34
N ARG A 141 -14.01 -9.71 10.14
CA ARG A 141 -15.47 -9.73 10.18
C ARG A 141 -16.06 -8.33 10.01
N MET A 142 -17.40 -8.30 10.04
CA MET A 142 -18.18 -7.09 10.05
C MET A 142 -19.19 -7.17 11.20
N ALA A 143 -19.50 -6.02 11.79
CA ALA A 143 -20.47 -5.91 12.86
C ALA A 143 -21.37 -4.70 12.66
N LEU A 144 -22.65 -4.84 13.00
CA LEU A 144 -23.60 -3.75 13.04
C LEU A 144 -23.75 -3.30 14.50
N LEU A 145 -23.07 -2.21 14.86
CA LEU A 145 -22.95 -1.75 16.24
C LEU A 145 -23.57 -0.36 16.42
N GLU A 146 -24.14 -0.12 17.59
CA GLU A 146 -24.61 1.20 18.00
C GLU A 146 -23.42 2.04 18.49
N VAL A 147 -23.43 3.32 18.13
CA VAL A 147 -22.49 4.33 18.68
C VAL A 147 -23.27 5.30 19.57
N PRO A 148 -22.63 5.91 20.58
CA PRO A 148 -23.30 6.85 21.48
C PRO A 148 -24.03 7.96 20.71
N GLU A 149 -25.18 8.39 21.20
CA GLU A 149 -25.93 9.52 20.63
C GLU A 149 -25.05 10.79 20.59
N GLY A 150 -25.13 11.55 19.50
CA GLY A 150 -24.33 12.76 19.30
C GLY A 150 -22.88 12.51 18.89
N THR A 151 -22.48 11.24 18.63
CA THR A 151 -21.17 10.94 18.03
C THR A 151 -21.09 11.56 16.64
N ARG A 152 -20.03 12.33 16.38
CA ARG A 152 -19.72 12.87 15.06
C ARG A 152 -19.16 11.78 14.16
N VAL A 153 -19.89 11.38 13.14
CA VAL A 153 -19.47 10.37 12.16
C VAL A 153 -18.97 11.08 10.90
N LEU A 154 -17.74 10.77 10.51
CA LEU A 154 -17.10 11.29 9.30
C LEU A 154 -17.15 10.23 8.22
N TYR A 155 -17.88 10.48 7.14
CA TYR A 155 -17.93 9.63 5.96
C TYR A 155 -17.18 10.30 4.80
N PRO A 156 -16.01 9.77 4.39
CA PRO A 156 -15.18 10.39 3.36
C PRO A 156 -15.77 10.42 1.94
N GLY A 157 -16.92 9.80 1.71
CA GLY A 157 -17.54 9.74 0.39
C GLY A 157 -16.88 8.73 -0.55
N LEU A 158 -17.51 8.51 -1.71
CA LEU A 158 -16.98 7.66 -2.77
C LEU A 158 -16.62 8.53 -3.97
N CYS A 159 -15.38 8.42 -4.40
CA CYS A 159 -14.90 9.03 -5.64
C CYS A 159 -15.73 8.54 -6.83
N ARG A 160 -15.73 9.31 -7.92
CA ARG A 160 -16.29 8.87 -9.20
C ARG A 160 -15.65 7.56 -9.67
N ASP A 161 -16.42 6.77 -10.41
CA ASP A 161 -15.92 5.54 -11.03
C ASP A 161 -14.87 5.89 -12.10
N GLY A 162 -13.71 5.24 -12.03
CA GLY A 162 -12.63 5.36 -12.99
C GLY A 162 -12.83 4.48 -14.22
N GLN A 163 -11.87 4.51 -15.14
CA GLN A 163 -11.91 3.68 -16.34
C GLN A 163 -11.60 2.22 -16.01
N ASN A 164 -12.55 1.32 -16.24
CA ASN A 164 -12.37 -0.11 -16.02
C ASN A 164 -12.28 -0.95 -17.32
N ASN A 165 -12.44 -0.32 -18.49
CA ASN A 165 -12.24 -0.98 -19.77
C ASN A 165 -10.74 -1.14 -20.07
N PRO A 166 -10.23 -2.37 -20.25
CA PRO A 166 -8.80 -2.61 -20.46
C PRO A 166 -8.18 -1.89 -21.66
N ARG A 167 -8.94 -1.69 -22.75
CA ARG A 167 -8.41 -0.97 -23.92
C ARG A 167 -8.19 0.50 -23.59
N LYS A 168 -9.19 1.13 -22.97
CA LYS A 168 -9.09 2.54 -22.58
C LYS A 168 -8.03 2.77 -21.50
N MET A 169 -7.91 1.87 -20.53
CA MET A 169 -6.80 1.93 -19.55
C MET A 169 -5.45 1.87 -20.25
N ARG A 170 -5.29 0.97 -21.22
CA ARG A 170 -4.07 0.87 -22.04
C ARG A 170 -3.81 2.15 -22.86
N ASP A 171 -4.84 2.77 -23.41
CA ASP A 171 -4.70 4.04 -24.13
C ASP A 171 -4.25 5.17 -23.20
N MET A 172 -4.75 5.23 -21.96
CA MET A 172 -4.28 6.17 -20.94
C MET A 172 -2.80 5.94 -20.59
N ILE A 173 -2.38 4.67 -20.47
CA ILE A 173 -0.99 4.30 -20.19
C ILE A 173 -0.08 4.72 -21.34
N ARG A 174 -0.43 4.38 -22.59
CA ARG A 174 0.33 4.80 -23.79
C ARG A 174 0.52 6.31 -23.82
N HIS A 175 -0.58 7.04 -23.61
CA HIS A 175 -0.52 8.49 -23.60
C HIS A 175 0.47 9.03 -22.56
N ALA A 176 0.51 8.45 -21.36
CA ALA A 176 1.46 8.85 -20.32
C ALA A 176 2.92 8.50 -20.69
N LEU A 177 3.17 7.32 -21.28
CA LEU A 177 4.50 6.91 -21.75
C LEU A 177 5.03 7.80 -22.89
N ASP A 178 4.13 8.27 -23.76
CA ASP A 178 4.43 9.16 -24.90
C ASP A 178 4.51 10.64 -24.49
N ASN A 179 3.92 11.04 -23.36
CA ASN A 179 3.88 12.42 -22.89
C ASN A 179 4.34 12.54 -21.42
N PRO A 180 5.56 12.10 -21.09
CA PRO A 180 6.02 12.09 -19.72
C PRO A 180 6.35 13.47 -19.17
N VAL A 181 6.35 13.58 -17.85
CA VAL A 181 6.69 14.80 -17.11
C VAL A 181 8.19 14.82 -16.83
N GLY A 182 8.85 15.92 -17.20
CA GLY A 182 10.25 16.17 -16.85
C GLY A 182 11.28 15.28 -17.56
N ARG A 183 10.87 14.49 -18.57
CA ARG A 183 11.71 13.54 -19.31
C ARG A 183 11.26 13.41 -20.77
N PRO A 184 12.09 12.88 -21.70
CA PRO A 184 11.64 12.51 -23.04
C PRO A 184 10.71 11.28 -23.01
N PRO A 185 9.89 11.05 -24.05
CA PRO A 185 9.06 9.85 -24.21
C PRO A 185 9.85 8.55 -23.96
N LEU A 186 9.22 7.54 -23.34
CA LEU A 186 9.92 6.30 -22.96
C LEU A 186 10.64 5.67 -24.16
N LYS A 187 9.95 5.56 -25.30
CA LYS A 187 10.51 4.98 -26.53
C LYS A 187 11.68 5.78 -27.09
N GLU A 188 11.68 7.11 -26.93
CA GLU A 188 12.81 7.95 -27.32
C GLU A 188 14.00 7.72 -26.39
N ARG A 189 13.76 7.68 -25.08
CA ARG A 189 14.81 7.41 -24.10
C ARG A 189 15.46 6.04 -24.32
N LEU A 190 14.66 5.01 -24.61
CA LEU A 190 15.15 3.66 -24.93
C LEU A 190 16.04 3.66 -26.18
N LYS A 191 15.72 4.45 -27.22
CA LYS A 191 16.60 4.59 -28.40
C LYS A 191 17.94 5.21 -28.04
N GLN A 192 17.93 6.31 -27.28
CA GLN A 192 19.16 6.97 -26.83
C GLN A 192 20.06 6.01 -26.03
N ILE A 193 19.45 5.21 -25.15
CA ILE A 193 20.17 4.19 -24.38
C ILE A 193 20.74 3.11 -25.31
N LYS A 194 19.96 2.61 -26.27
CA LYS A 194 20.41 1.59 -27.23
C LYS A 194 21.54 2.08 -28.14
N GLU A 195 21.53 3.36 -28.48
CA GLU A 195 22.60 4.01 -29.26
C GLU A 195 23.89 4.15 -28.44
N ALA A 196 23.78 4.47 -27.15
CA ALA A 196 24.93 4.59 -26.24
C ALA A 196 25.49 3.23 -25.78
N ASN A 197 24.62 2.24 -25.59
CA ASN A 197 24.96 0.88 -25.17
C ASN A 197 24.23 -0.13 -26.08
N PRO A 198 24.94 -0.85 -26.98
CA PRO A 198 24.34 -1.82 -27.88
C PRO A 198 23.59 -2.97 -27.18
N ASN A 199 23.90 -3.27 -25.91
CA ASN A 199 23.28 -4.34 -25.13
C ASN A 199 22.76 -3.79 -23.79
N PRO A 200 21.74 -2.91 -23.81
CA PRO A 200 21.29 -2.26 -22.59
C PRO A 200 20.45 -3.22 -21.74
N LYS A 201 20.62 -3.12 -20.43
CA LYS A 201 19.86 -3.85 -19.41
C LYS A 201 18.71 -2.99 -18.93
N ILE A 202 17.48 -3.49 -19.06
CA ILE A 202 16.27 -2.82 -18.57
C ILE A 202 15.71 -3.60 -17.39
N LEU A 203 15.48 -2.89 -16.29
CA LEU A 203 14.73 -3.42 -15.15
C LEU A 203 13.32 -2.83 -15.17
N ILE A 204 12.30 -3.70 -15.11
CA ILE A 204 10.92 -3.31 -14.88
C ILE A 204 10.55 -3.72 -13.45
N ALA A 205 10.46 -2.76 -12.55
CA ALA A 205 10.08 -2.98 -11.16
C ALA A 205 8.60 -2.64 -10.94
N PHE A 206 7.94 -3.28 -9.97
CA PHE A 206 6.52 -3.08 -9.71
C PHE A 206 6.12 -3.39 -8.27
N ASP A 207 5.04 -2.77 -7.80
CA ASP A 207 4.54 -3.00 -6.44
C ASP A 207 4.03 -4.43 -6.23
N ASP A 208 4.12 -4.91 -5.00
CA ASP A 208 3.72 -6.26 -4.61
C ASP A 208 2.22 -6.40 -4.26
N VAL A 209 1.85 -7.52 -3.64
CA VAL A 209 0.46 -7.84 -3.25
C VAL A 209 -0.09 -6.98 -2.11
N SER A 210 0.73 -6.11 -1.51
CA SER A 210 0.27 -5.20 -0.47
C SER A 210 -0.63 -4.08 -1.01
N VAL A 211 -0.67 -3.90 -2.35
CA VAL A 211 -1.56 -2.95 -3.03
C VAL A 211 -2.08 -3.46 -4.39
N PRO A 212 -3.29 -3.06 -4.81
CA PRO A 212 -4.32 -2.43 -3.98
C PRO A 212 -5.01 -3.47 -3.06
N LEU A 213 -5.82 -2.97 -2.14
CA LEU A 213 -6.49 -3.76 -1.10
C LEU A 213 -8.01 -3.54 -1.18
N PRO A 214 -8.82 -4.53 -1.62
CA PRO A 214 -8.45 -5.91 -1.96
C PRO A 214 -7.69 -5.99 -3.29
N PRO A 215 -7.13 -7.16 -3.67
CA PRO A 215 -6.42 -7.28 -4.94
C PRO A 215 -7.30 -6.91 -6.14
N MET A 216 -6.74 -6.18 -7.11
CA MET A 216 -7.47 -5.76 -8.32
C MET A 216 -7.91 -6.97 -9.15
N ARG A 217 -9.08 -6.88 -9.81
CA ARG A 217 -9.51 -7.85 -10.82
C ARG A 217 -8.61 -7.79 -12.07
N ARG A 218 -8.41 -8.93 -12.75
CA ARG A 218 -7.63 -8.96 -14.01
C ARG A 218 -8.33 -8.21 -15.16
N PRO A 219 -7.57 -7.57 -16.07
CA PRO A 219 -6.12 -7.34 -15.96
C PRO A 219 -5.79 -6.33 -14.87
N ASP A 220 -4.73 -6.60 -14.10
CA ASP A 220 -4.20 -5.64 -13.13
C ASP A 220 -3.60 -4.44 -13.88
N VAL A 221 -3.68 -3.23 -13.31
CA VAL A 221 -3.13 -2.04 -13.97
C VAL A 221 -1.62 -2.14 -14.18
N ARG A 222 -0.90 -2.79 -13.26
CA ARG A 222 0.55 -3.03 -13.37
C ARG A 222 0.87 -3.93 -14.56
N GLN A 223 0.06 -4.97 -14.82
CA GLN A 223 0.18 -5.79 -16.05
C GLN A 223 0.18 -4.89 -17.28
N LEU A 224 -0.78 -3.96 -17.37
CA LEU A 224 -0.92 -3.09 -18.53
C LEU A 224 0.29 -2.18 -18.69
N ILE A 225 0.79 -1.58 -17.61
CA ILE A 225 2.00 -0.73 -17.66
C ILE A 225 3.21 -1.54 -18.15
N MET A 226 3.43 -2.70 -17.54
CA MET A 226 4.58 -3.56 -17.84
C MET A 226 4.56 -4.09 -19.28
N GLU A 227 3.39 -4.50 -19.80
CA GLU A 227 3.26 -4.94 -21.20
C GLU A 227 3.54 -3.82 -22.19
N GLU A 228 3.13 -2.59 -21.88
CA GLU A 228 3.35 -1.43 -22.74
C GLU A 228 4.83 -1.00 -22.74
N ALA A 229 5.47 -0.97 -21.56
CA ALA A 229 6.90 -0.70 -21.44
C ALA A 229 7.77 -1.78 -22.13
N GLU A 230 7.40 -3.06 -21.97
CA GLU A 230 8.07 -4.18 -22.63
C GLU A 230 7.96 -4.08 -24.15
N ARG A 231 6.76 -3.76 -24.67
CA ARG A 231 6.57 -3.56 -26.11
C ARG A 231 7.50 -2.45 -26.63
N ASP A 232 7.61 -1.34 -25.92
CA ASP A 232 8.47 -0.22 -26.36
C ASP A 232 9.95 -0.62 -26.37
N CYS A 233 10.41 -1.42 -25.39
CA CYS A 233 11.74 -2.02 -25.39
C CYS A 233 11.96 -2.91 -26.62
N MET A 234 11.02 -3.82 -26.88
CA MET A 234 11.09 -4.74 -28.02
C MET A 234 11.07 -4.00 -29.36
N ALA A 235 10.29 -2.91 -29.47
CA ALA A 235 10.22 -2.08 -30.67
C ALA A 235 11.54 -1.34 -30.99
N VAL A 236 12.39 -1.14 -29.99
CA VAL A 236 13.75 -0.57 -30.12
C VAL A 236 14.82 -1.67 -30.29
N GLY A 237 14.44 -2.95 -30.16
CA GLY A 237 15.38 -4.08 -30.25
C GLY A 237 16.17 -4.31 -28.96
N ILE A 238 15.60 -3.94 -27.81
CA ILE A 238 16.16 -4.23 -26.49
C ILE A 238 15.50 -5.52 -25.96
N THR A 239 16.32 -6.51 -25.63
CA THR A 239 15.85 -7.85 -25.23
C THR A 239 16.34 -8.30 -23.87
N ASP A 240 17.31 -7.61 -23.25
CA ASP A 240 17.74 -7.87 -21.87
C ASP A 240 16.83 -7.11 -20.89
N ILE A 241 15.64 -7.66 -20.69
CA ILE A 241 14.59 -7.13 -19.81
C ILE A 241 14.42 -8.07 -18.63
N ARG A 242 14.46 -7.52 -17.42
CA ARG A 242 14.17 -8.23 -16.15
C ARG A 242 13.02 -7.58 -15.40
N PHE A 243 12.32 -8.37 -14.61
CA PHE A 243 11.21 -7.96 -13.78
C PHE A 243 11.50 -8.29 -12.32
N VAL A 244 11.34 -7.31 -11.43
CA VAL A 244 11.53 -7.51 -9.99
C VAL A 244 10.34 -6.93 -9.24
N CYS A 245 9.78 -7.74 -8.35
CA CYS A 245 8.73 -7.26 -7.44
C CYS A 245 9.36 -6.49 -6.27
N SER A 246 8.83 -5.30 -5.99
CA SER A 246 9.28 -4.39 -4.93
C SER A 246 8.68 -4.81 -3.58
N ILE A 247 9.34 -5.75 -2.90
CA ILE A 247 8.84 -6.36 -1.66
C ILE A 247 9.62 -5.92 -0.41
N ALA A 248 10.91 -5.62 -0.55
CA ALA A 248 11.89 -5.64 0.52
C ALA A 248 11.63 -6.72 1.58
N LEU A 249 11.16 -6.34 2.78
CA LEU A 249 10.97 -7.24 3.91
C LEU A 249 9.59 -7.92 3.96
N HIS A 250 8.69 -7.61 3.03
CA HIS A 250 7.44 -8.37 2.88
C HIS A 250 7.73 -9.80 2.43
N ARG A 251 6.79 -10.73 2.64
CA ARG A 251 6.95 -12.08 2.10
C ARG A 251 7.10 -12.05 0.59
N TYR A 252 7.81 -13.03 0.04
CA TYR A 252 7.85 -13.21 -1.41
C TYR A 252 6.43 -13.38 -1.95
N ILE A 253 6.16 -12.75 -3.08
CA ILE A 253 4.92 -12.99 -3.80
C ILE A 253 5.01 -14.35 -4.50
N ARG A 254 3.89 -15.09 -4.47
CA ARG A 254 3.80 -16.45 -4.98
C ARG A 254 3.68 -16.47 -6.51
N PRO A 255 4.01 -17.58 -7.18
CA PRO A 255 3.89 -17.67 -8.64
C PRO A 255 2.49 -17.35 -9.20
N ASP A 256 1.42 -17.71 -8.50
CA ASP A 256 0.04 -17.37 -8.89
C ASP A 256 -0.26 -15.88 -8.72
N GLU A 257 0.32 -15.23 -7.71
CA GLU A 257 0.23 -13.79 -7.48
C GLU A 257 1.02 -13.01 -8.54
N PHE A 258 2.25 -13.44 -8.87
CA PHE A 258 2.99 -12.92 -10.03
C PHE A 258 2.17 -13.03 -11.30
N LYS A 259 1.62 -14.21 -11.60
CA LYS A 259 0.82 -14.44 -12.80
C LYS A 259 -0.43 -13.56 -12.84
N HIS A 260 -1.03 -13.28 -11.69
CA HIS A 260 -2.17 -12.37 -11.57
C HIS A 260 -1.77 -10.92 -11.86
N ILE A 261 -0.69 -10.43 -11.26
CA ILE A 261 -0.21 -9.04 -11.37
C ILE A 261 0.42 -8.75 -12.74
N CYS A 262 1.22 -9.68 -13.26
CA CYS A 262 1.99 -9.49 -14.50
C CYS A 262 1.24 -9.97 -15.76
N GLY A 263 0.18 -10.76 -15.59
CA GLY A 263 -0.53 -11.40 -16.68
C GLY A 263 0.18 -12.63 -17.27
N ASP A 264 -0.58 -13.43 -18.02
CA ASP A 264 -0.10 -14.72 -18.54
C ASP A 264 1.04 -14.55 -19.55
N TYR A 265 1.04 -13.46 -20.32
CA TYR A 265 2.04 -13.17 -21.35
C TYR A 265 3.43 -12.93 -20.74
N LEU A 266 3.57 -11.94 -19.86
CA LEU A 266 4.85 -11.61 -19.25
C LEU A 266 5.33 -12.74 -18.33
N PHE A 267 4.41 -13.34 -17.57
CA PHE A 267 4.75 -14.47 -16.71
C PHE A 267 5.33 -15.64 -17.52
N GLY A 268 4.65 -16.07 -18.59
CA GLY A 268 5.12 -17.18 -19.42
C GLY A 268 6.44 -16.88 -20.15
N LYS A 269 6.73 -15.61 -20.45
CA LYS A 269 7.94 -15.20 -21.17
C LYS A 269 9.17 -15.03 -20.26
N TYR A 270 8.98 -14.52 -19.04
CA TYR A 270 10.11 -14.07 -18.19
C TYR A 270 10.27 -14.86 -16.87
N HIS A 271 9.24 -15.50 -16.33
CA HIS A 271 9.35 -16.28 -15.10
C HIS A 271 9.84 -17.71 -15.37
N PRO A 272 10.74 -18.29 -14.54
CA PRO A 272 11.35 -17.72 -13.33
C PRO A 272 12.68 -16.98 -13.57
N HIS A 273 13.26 -17.08 -14.77
CA HIS A 273 14.67 -16.73 -14.98
C HIS A 273 14.97 -15.22 -15.05
N ARG A 274 13.98 -14.41 -15.43
CA ARG A 274 14.07 -12.96 -15.57
C ARG A 274 12.91 -12.24 -14.88
N MET A 275 12.14 -12.94 -14.05
CA MET A 275 11.06 -12.37 -13.25
C MET A 275 11.06 -13.05 -11.89
N GLY A 276 11.28 -12.29 -10.82
CA GLY A 276 11.41 -12.85 -9.48
C GLY A 276 11.34 -11.84 -8.34
N ASN A 277 11.50 -12.36 -7.12
CA ASN A 277 11.58 -11.58 -5.89
C ASN A 277 13.01 -11.12 -5.61
N TYR A 278 13.17 -10.07 -4.79
CA TYR A 278 14.45 -9.62 -4.27
C TYR A 278 14.59 -10.01 -2.79
N ASN A 279 15.72 -10.63 -2.43
CA ASN A 279 16.07 -10.92 -1.05
C ASN A 279 16.71 -9.69 -0.38
N ALA A 280 16.00 -9.09 0.57
CA ALA A 280 16.44 -7.87 1.25
C ALA A 280 17.17 -8.11 2.59
N VAL A 281 17.47 -9.36 2.96
CA VAL A 281 18.25 -9.68 4.18
C VAL A 281 19.63 -10.27 3.89
N ASP A 282 19.88 -10.70 2.65
CA ASP A 282 21.16 -11.25 2.22
C ASP A 282 21.92 -10.30 1.28
N MET A 283 23.24 -10.41 1.28
CA MET A 283 24.12 -9.53 0.50
C MET A 283 24.38 -10.02 -0.93
N ASP A 284 24.02 -11.26 -1.27
CA ASP A 284 24.36 -11.89 -2.56
C ASP A 284 23.85 -11.09 -3.77
N GLU A 285 22.64 -10.52 -3.67
CA GLU A 285 22.00 -9.72 -4.71
C GLU A 285 21.85 -8.24 -4.32
N THR A 286 22.72 -7.77 -3.41
CA THR A 286 22.71 -6.42 -2.87
C THR A 286 24.01 -5.68 -3.22
N VAL A 287 23.90 -4.42 -3.62
CA VAL A 287 25.03 -3.53 -3.94
C VAL A 287 24.95 -2.27 -3.08
N SER A 288 26.07 -1.88 -2.47
CA SER A 288 26.19 -0.60 -1.77
C SER A 288 26.54 0.50 -2.78
N ILE A 289 25.72 1.55 -2.86
CA ILE A 289 25.98 2.70 -3.74
C ILE A 289 26.48 3.93 -2.96
N GLY A 290 26.61 3.82 -1.63
CA GLY A 290 27.23 4.82 -0.75
C GLY A 290 26.37 5.16 0.48
N VAL A 291 26.57 6.36 1.03
CA VAL A 291 25.91 6.83 2.27
C VAL A 291 25.35 8.24 2.05
N THR A 292 24.13 8.51 2.52
CA THR A 292 23.54 9.85 2.43
C THR A 292 24.26 10.83 3.36
N ARG A 293 24.06 12.14 3.16
CA ARG A 293 24.58 13.18 4.07
C ARG A 293 24.08 13.07 5.52
N HIS A 294 23.05 12.25 5.77
CA HIS A 294 22.50 12.01 7.11
C HIS A 294 23.00 10.70 7.73
N GLY A 295 24.00 10.05 7.11
CA GLY A 295 24.58 8.80 7.62
C GLY A 295 23.75 7.56 7.28
N GLU A 296 22.86 7.62 6.30
CA GLU A 296 22.01 6.49 5.91
C GLU A 296 22.74 5.66 4.86
N ALA A 297 23.04 4.40 5.16
CA ALA A 297 23.70 3.50 4.21
C ALA A 297 22.72 3.10 3.10
N VAL A 298 23.10 3.28 1.84
CA VAL A 298 22.24 3.00 0.68
C VAL A 298 22.71 1.72 0.00
N GLN A 299 22.04 0.62 0.38
CA GLN A 299 22.26 -0.73 -0.14
C GLN A 299 21.01 -1.19 -0.91
N ILE A 300 21.17 -1.53 -2.18
CA ILE A 300 20.07 -1.70 -3.13
C ILE A 300 20.17 -3.00 -3.90
N ASN A 301 19.06 -3.42 -4.48
CA ASN A 301 19.01 -4.55 -5.39
C ASN A 301 20.03 -4.42 -6.54
N ARG A 302 20.80 -5.48 -6.80
CA ARG A 302 21.84 -5.50 -7.85
C ARG A 302 21.28 -5.20 -9.25
N HIS A 303 20.12 -5.72 -9.60
CA HIS A 303 19.51 -5.47 -10.91
C HIS A 303 19.07 -4.00 -11.07
N PHE A 304 18.75 -3.30 -9.99
CA PHE A 304 18.54 -1.85 -10.03
C PHE A 304 19.88 -1.13 -10.27
N ALA A 305 20.93 -1.50 -9.52
CA ALA A 305 22.24 -0.86 -9.66
C ALA A 305 22.84 -1.02 -11.07
N GLU A 306 22.66 -2.18 -11.70
CA GLU A 306 23.26 -2.50 -13.00
C GLU A 306 22.40 -2.11 -14.22
N ALA A 307 21.17 -1.64 -14.03
CA ALA A 307 20.29 -1.30 -15.15
C ALA A 307 20.74 0.00 -15.84
N ASP A 308 20.63 0.04 -17.16
CA ASP A 308 20.76 1.29 -17.93
C ASP A 308 19.49 2.15 -17.80
N LEU A 309 18.34 1.51 -17.51
CA LEU A 309 17.08 2.15 -17.19
C LEU A 309 16.20 1.24 -16.33
N VAL A 310 15.59 1.84 -15.32
CA VAL A 310 14.50 1.25 -14.53
C VAL A 310 13.18 1.86 -14.99
N VAL A 311 12.21 1.03 -15.39
CA VAL A 311 10.81 1.45 -15.51
C VAL A 311 10.07 0.93 -14.27
N TYR A 312 9.50 1.83 -13.47
CA TYR A 312 8.78 1.43 -12.27
C TYR A 312 7.25 1.55 -12.51
N ALA A 313 6.52 0.44 -12.38
CA ALA A 313 5.08 0.34 -12.54
C ALA A 313 4.38 0.34 -11.18
N ASN A 314 3.81 1.49 -10.80
CA ASN A 314 3.18 1.70 -9.50
C ASN A 314 1.64 1.77 -9.59
N VAL A 315 0.99 1.35 -8.50
CA VAL A 315 -0.43 1.56 -8.23
C VAL A 315 -0.63 2.33 -6.92
N ASN A 316 -1.21 3.52 -7.00
CA ASN A 316 -1.49 4.35 -5.84
C ASN A 316 -2.93 4.14 -5.38
N TYR A 317 -3.07 3.46 -4.25
CA TYR A 317 -4.33 3.31 -3.52
C TYR A 317 -4.48 4.39 -2.45
N VAL A 318 -3.37 4.80 -1.85
CA VAL A 318 -3.28 5.87 -0.83
C VAL A 318 -2.15 6.84 -1.14
N SER A 319 -2.16 8.03 -0.53
CA SER A 319 -1.12 9.07 -0.70
C SER A 319 0.27 8.66 -0.19
N MET A 320 0.35 7.60 0.61
CA MET A 320 1.64 7.03 1.03
C MET A 320 2.29 6.23 -0.12
N ASP A 321 1.56 5.83 -1.16
CA ASP A 321 2.12 5.02 -2.25
C ASP A 321 2.82 5.90 -3.30
N GLY A 322 3.75 5.32 -4.05
CA GLY A 322 4.46 6.01 -5.13
C GLY A 322 5.68 6.80 -4.68
N GLY A 323 6.13 7.71 -5.54
CA GLY A 323 7.31 8.53 -5.35
C GLY A 323 8.57 7.72 -5.15
N TYR A 324 9.47 8.23 -4.32
CA TYR A 324 10.70 7.51 -3.97
C TYR A 324 10.43 6.28 -3.11
N LYS A 325 9.31 6.19 -2.39
CA LYS A 325 8.98 5.01 -1.56
C LYS A 325 9.02 3.74 -2.41
N SER A 326 8.41 3.78 -3.60
CA SER A 326 8.40 2.70 -4.59
C SER A 326 9.68 1.85 -4.61
N TYR A 327 10.85 2.48 -4.76
CA TYR A 327 12.13 1.78 -4.84
C TYR A 327 13.07 2.04 -3.65
N ALA A 328 12.94 3.17 -2.94
CA ALA A 328 13.72 3.47 -1.74
C ALA A 328 13.25 2.71 -0.50
N THR A 329 12.14 1.96 -0.60
CA THR A 329 11.76 0.95 0.39
C THR A 329 11.76 -0.46 -0.17
N GLY A 330 11.15 -0.70 -1.33
CA GLY A 330 10.90 -2.09 -1.78
C GLY A 330 12.05 -2.75 -2.55
N LEU A 331 13.08 -1.99 -2.96
CA LEU A 331 14.28 -2.50 -3.65
C LEU A 331 15.57 -2.24 -2.87
N VAL A 332 15.47 -2.07 -1.55
CA VAL A 332 16.62 -1.83 -0.67
C VAL A 332 16.80 -2.94 0.35
N HIS A 333 18.04 -3.14 0.77
CA HIS A 333 18.40 -4.09 1.83
C HIS A 333 17.93 -3.59 3.20
N TYR A 334 17.75 -4.49 4.16
CA TYR A 334 17.40 -4.22 5.55
C TYR A 334 18.21 -3.05 6.14
N ASN A 335 19.54 -3.05 5.94
CA ASN A 335 20.42 -2.02 6.49
C ASN A 335 20.14 -0.61 5.95
N CYS A 336 19.54 -0.50 4.77
CA CYS A 336 19.06 0.77 4.24
C CYS A 336 17.70 1.12 4.82
N LEU A 337 16.80 0.14 4.89
CA LEU A 337 15.42 0.29 5.33
C LEU A 337 15.30 0.67 6.82
N GLN A 338 16.22 0.22 7.67
CA GLN A 338 16.22 0.54 9.10
C GLN A 338 16.27 2.05 9.37
N HIS A 339 16.89 2.84 8.50
CA HIS A 339 17.01 4.30 8.68
C HIS A 339 15.69 5.06 8.50
N ASN A 340 14.70 4.43 7.87
CA ASN A 340 13.40 5.05 7.66
C ASN A 340 12.30 4.40 8.50
N HIS A 341 12.50 3.18 9.01
CA HIS A 341 11.56 2.47 9.91
C HIS A 341 12.03 2.41 11.39
N ASP A 342 12.99 3.22 11.81
CA ASP A 342 13.36 3.31 13.21
C ASP A 342 12.35 4.14 14.03
N SER A 343 12.35 3.92 15.35
CA SER A 343 11.46 4.59 16.29
C SER A 343 11.60 6.11 16.26
N LYS A 344 12.83 6.64 16.14
CA LYS A 344 13.06 8.09 16.11
C LYS A 344 12.44 8.70 14.85
N THR A 345 12.62 8.08 13.70
CA THR A 345 12.07 8.54 12.43
C THR A 345 10.53 8.46 12.46
N LEU A 346 9.95 7.38 12.99
CA LEU A 346 8.50 7.23 13.00
C LEU A 346 7.79 8.06 14.08
N ARG A 347 8.43 8.34 15.22
CA ARG A 347 7.94 9.35 16.19
C ARG A 347 7.87 10.75 15.56
N ASN A 348 8.81 11.08 14.68
CA ASN A 348 8.87 12.37 13.97
C ASN A 348 8.06 12.38 12.67
N THR A 349 7.41 11.29 12.32
CA THR A 349 6.51 11.22 11.16
C THR A 349 5.15 11.72 11.58
N ARG A 350 4.87 13.01 11.34
CA ARG A 350 3.60 13.61 11.76
C ARG A 350 2.42 12.90 11.08
N SER A 351 2.46 12.70 9.77
CA SER A 351 1.45 11.87 9.10
C SER A 351 2.10 10.94 8.10
N LEU A 352 1.61 9.69 8.05
CA LEU A 352 1.99 8.71 7.03
C LEU A 352 1.39 9.04 5.66
N PHE A 353 0.33 9.85 5.63
CA PHE A 353 -0.43 10.18 4.42
C PHE A 353 -0.23 11.62 3.94
N ASP A 354 0.68 12.36 4.59
CA ASP A 354 1.15 13.70 4.19
C ASP A 354 2.68 13.68 4.03
N PRO A 355 3.19 13.30 2.84
CA PRO A 355 4.62 13.17 2.58
C PRO A 355 5.45 14.41 2.95
N THR A 356 4.88 15.60 2.80
CA THR A 356 5.59 16.86 3.06
C THR A 356 5.92 17.05 4.56
N ARG A 357 5.15 16.42 5.44
CA ARG A 357 5.28 16.50 6.92
C ARG A 357 5.77 15.20 7.56
N SER A 358 6.30 14.29 6.75
CA SER A 358 6.67 12.95 7.17
C SER A 358 8.19 12.76 7.18
N ALA A 359 8.79 12.54 8.36
CA ALA A 359 10.21 12.23 8.49
C ALA A 359 10.58 10.93 7.74
N LEU A 360 9.67 9.95 7.74
CA LEU A 360 9.73 8.74 6.91
C LEU A 360 9.92 9.09 5.43
N HIS A 361 9.03 9.91 4.86
CA HIS A 361 9.14 10.31 3.45
C HIS A 361 10.40 11.14 3.20
N GLN A 362 10.82 12.00 4.13
CA GLN A 362 12.07 12.73 4.00
C GLN A 362 13.28 11.79 3.86
N SER A 363 13.30 10.66 4.58
CA SER A 363 14.32 9.62 4.37
C SER A 363 14.19 8.96 2.99
N PHE A 364 12.98 8.60 2.56
CA PHE A 364 12.75 8.10 1.20
C PHE A 364 13.29 9.04 0.14
N HIS A 365 13.07 10.35 0.28
CA HIS A 365 13.59 11.36 -0.65
C HIS A 365 15.12 11.44 -0.65
N ARG A 366 15.80 11.20 0.49
CA ARG A 366 17.28 11.21 0.54
C ARG A 366 17.86 9.99 -0.14
N ILE A 367 17.36 8.81 0.24
CA ILE A 367 17.78 7.51 -0.31
C ILE A 367 17.43 7.44 -1.80
N GLY A 368 16.19 7.75 -2.15
CA GLY A 368 15.66 7.69 -3.51
C GLY A 368 16.37 8.64 -4.47
N ARG A 369 16.73 9.87 -4.05
CA ARG A 369 17.56 10.76 -4.89
C ARG A 369 18.94 10.18 -5.18
N MET A 370 19.54 9.49 -4.21
CA MET A 370 20.81 8.82 -4.41
C MET A 370 20.68 7.64 -5.38
N MET A 371 19.61 6.85 -5.25
CA MET A 371 19.28 5.76 -6.18
C MET A 371 19.04 6.27 -7.60
N GLN A 372 18.23 7.32 -7.77
CA GLN A 372 17.90 7.90 -9.07
C GLN A 372 19.10 8.61 -9.72
N LYS A 373 20.04 9.13 -8.92
CA LYS A 373 21.31 9.66 -9.43
C LYS A 373 22.23 8.54 -9.92
N HIS A 374 22.19 7.37 -9.28
CA HIS A 374 22.99 6.22 -9.66
C HIS A 374 22.44 5.54 -10.92
N THR A 375 21.13 5.29 -10.95
CA THR A 375 20.45 4.58 -12.03
C THR A 375 19.31 5.42 -12.58
N ASP A 376 19.20 5.48 -13.91
CA ASP A 376 18.11 6.21 -14.56
C ASP A 376 16.75 5.55 -14.26
N VAL A 377 15.75 6.33 -13.81
CA VAL A 377 14.41 5.82 -13.45
C VAL A 377 13.32 6.57 -14.23
N PHE A 378 12.50 5.80 -14.95
CA PHE A 378 11.25 6.24 -15.57
C PHE A 378 10.08 5.71 -14.74
N HIS A 379 9.45 6.59 -13.97
CA HIS A 379 8.38 6.19 -13.04
C HIS A 379 7.02 6.28 -13.73
N VAL A 380 6.14 5.30 -13.52
CA VAL A 380 4.75 5.31 -13.95
C VAL A 380 3.86 5.10 -12.73
N GLU A 381 3.12 6.13 -12.35
CA GLU A 381 2.18 6.11 -11.22
C GLU A 381 0.73 6.12 -11.72
N THR A 382 -0.15 5.50 -10.95
CA THR A 382 -1.57 5.38 -11.29
C THR A 382 -2.46 5.66 -10.10
N VAL A 383 -3.53 6.44 -10.30
CA VAL A 383 -4.55 6.66 -9.27
C VAL A 383 -5.76 5.81 -9.62
N ILE A 384 -6.20 4.98 -8.69
CA ILE A 384 -7.40 4.14 -8.81
C ILE A 384 -8.56 4.69 -7.97
N ASP A 385 -9.78 4.34 -8.32
CA ASP A 385 -11.00 4.75 -7.61
C ASP A 385 -11.30 3.92 -6.34
N ASP A 386 -12.46 4.18 -5.72
CA ASP A 386 -12.92 3.51 -4.50
C ASP A 386 -13.80 2.27 -4.76
N GLN A 387 -13.79 1.69 -5.97
CA GLN A 387 -14.55 0.48 -6.28
C GLN A 387 -13.86 -0.75 -5.68
N LEU A 388 -13.84 -0.80 -4.35
CA LEU A 388 -13.18 -1.82 -3.53
C LEU A 388 -13.86 -3.18 -3.63
N PHE A 389 -15.19 -3.20 -3.72
CA PHE A 389 -15.96 -4.43 -3.62
C PHE A 389 -16.82 -4.65 -4.87
N PRO A 390 -17.03 -5.92 -5.29
CA PRO A 390 -18.05 -6.26 -6.29
C PRO A 390 -19.45 -5.84 -5.86
N TRP A 391 -20.38 -5.78 -6.81
CA TRP A 391 -21.76 -5.32 -6.59
C TRP A 391 -22.51 -6.03 -5.44
N TYR A 392 -22.19 -7.29 -5.14
CA TYR A 392 -22.83 -8.05 -4.04
C TYR A 392 -22.26 -7.72 -2.65
N SER A 393 -21.16 -6.97 -2.58
CA SER A 393 -20.50 -6.52 -1.34
C SER A 393 -20.29 -5.00 -1.31
N ASP A 394 -20.85 -4.25 -2.27
CA ASP A 394 -20.71 -2.79 -2.34
C ASP A 394 -21.39 -2.05 -1.19
N PHE A 395 -22.32 -2.72 -0.49
CA PHE A 395 -22.97 -2.20 0.72
C PHE A 395 -21.93 -1.81 1.79
N VAL A 396 -20.76 -2.45 1.80
CA VAL A 396 -19.65 -2.13 2.72
C VAL A 396 -19.16 -0.68 2.55
N LEU A 397 -19.41 -0.05 1.41
CA LEU A 397 -19.03 1.32 1.10
C LEU A 397 -20.12 2.36 1.44
N GLU A 398 -21.32 1.91 1.80
CA GLU A 398 -22.50 2.76 2.00
C GLU A 398 -22.83 2.93 3.50
N LEU A 399 -23.46 4.04 3.84
CA LEU A 399 -24.03 4.22 5.17
C LEU A 399 -25.32 3.40 5.31
N VAL A 400 -25.52 2.75 6.45
CA VAL A 400 -26.69 1.87 6.70
C VAL A 400 -28.03 2.57 6.43
N ARG A 401 -28.12 3.87 6.77
CA ARG A 401 -29.30 4.72 6.52
C ARG A 401 -29.57 4.96 5.03
N ASN A 402 -28.56 4.88 4.17
CA ASN A 402 -28.65 5.11 2.73
C ASN A 402 -28.79 3.81 1.93
N MET A 403 -28.59 2.65 2.55
CA MET A 403 -28.69 1.37 1.86
C MET A 403 -30.10 1.10 1.35
N ASN A 404 -30.19 0.67 0.10
CA ASN A 404 -31.44 0.18 -0.47
C ASN A 404 -31.83 -1.21 0.14
N PRO A 405 -33.07 -1.70 -0.06
CA PRO A 405 -33.50 -2.97 0.52
C PRO A 405 -32.64 -4.18 0.14
N LEU A 406 -32.13 -4.21 -1.10
CA LEU A 406 -31.26 -5.29 -1.58
C LEU A 406 -29.90 -5.27 -0.89
N GLN A 407 -29.30 -4.09 -0.72
CA GLN A 407 -28.06 -3.91 0.04
C GLN A 407 -28.23 -4.29 1.51
N LYS A 408 -29.37 -3.93 2.12
CA LYS A 408 -29.68 -4.35 3.50
C LYS A 408 -29.81 -5.87 3.59
N LEU A 409 -30.45 -6.52 2.61
CA LEU A 409 -30.52 -7.99 2.56
C LEU A 409 -29.12 -8.61 2.50
N PHE A 410 -28.28 -8.18 1.54
CA PHE A 410 -26.90 -8.65 1.42
C PHE A 410 -26.07 -8.41 2.68
N MET A 411 -26.20 -7.24 3.30
CA MET A 411 -25.54 -6.92 4.56
C MET A 411 -25.93 -7.92 5.65
N HIS A 412 -27.22 -8.10 5.94
CA HIS A 412 -27.67 -9.00 7.00
C HIS A 412 -27.30 -10.46 6.73
N SER A 413 -27.43 -10.93 5.47
CA SER A 413 -26.99 -12.27 5.08
C SER A 413 -25.49 -12.45 5.26
N THR A 414 -24.68 -11.45 4.91
CA THR A 414 -23.23 -11.50 5.08
C THR A 414 -22.83 -11.50 6.56
N LEU A 415 -23.46 -10.65 7.38
CA LEU A 415 -23.22 -10.62 8.82
C LEU A 415 -23.55 -11.96 9.49
N LEU A 416 -24.69 -12.57 9.13
CA LEU A 416 -25.07 -13.89 9.63
C LEU A 416 -24.07 -14.96 9.20
N LEU A 417 -23.68 -14.96 7.91
CA LEU A 417 -22.70 -15.90 7.39
C LEU A 417 -21.36 -15.77 8.12
N LEU A 418 -20.77 -14.58 8.18
CA LEU A 418 -19.47 -14.36 8.82
C LEU A 418 -19.45 -14.69 10.31
N LYS A 419 -20.59 -14.55 10.99
CA LYS A 419 -20.75 -14.95 12.40
C LYS A 419 -20.68 -16.47 12.58
N LEU A 420 -21.21 -17.24 11.63
CA LEU A 420 -21.26 -18.71 11.69
C LEU A 420 -19.98 -19.39 11.19
N LEU A 421 -19.19 -18.72 10.36
CA LEU A 421 -17.99 -19.30 9.78
C LEU A 421 -16.80 -19.28 10.76
N PRO A 422 -15.94 -20.32 10.72
CA PRO A 422 -14.68 -20.30 11.44
C PRO A 422 -13.75 -19.21 10.88
N LEU A 423 -12.89 -18.64 11.73
CA LEU A 423 -12.06 -17.48 11.40
C LEU A 423 -11.20 -17.68 10.13
N TRP A 424 -10.57 -18.84 9.97
CA TRP A 424 -9.75 -19.15 8.78
C TRP A 424 -10.53 -19.05 7.47
N LEU A 425 -11.84 -19.35 7.49
CA LEU A 425 -12.69 -19.27 6.32
C LEU A 425 -13.14 -17.83 6.06
N CYS A 426 -13.37 -17.03 7.12
CA CYS A 426 -13.58 -15.58 6.97
C CYS A 426 -12.37 -14.91 6.30
N VAL A 427 -11.14 -15.23 6.72
CA VAL A 427 -9.90 -14.75 6.08
C VAL A 427 -9.88 -15.12 4.59
N LYS A 428 -10.13 -16.39 4.26
CA LYS A 428 -10.14 -16.84 2.86
C LYS A 428 -11.19 -16.12 2.02
N LEU A 429 -12.40 -15.94 2.54
CA LEU A 429 -13.48 -15.23 1.82
C LEU A 429 -13.13 -13.75 1.61
N LEU A 430 -12.56 -13.09 2.62
CA LEU A 430 -12.12 -11.70 2.53
C LEU A 430 -11.09 -11.52 1.41
N TRP A 431 -10.10 -12.41 1.32
CA TRP A 431 -9.03 -12.35 0.33
C TRP A 431 -9.35 -12.96 -1.03
N PHE A 432 -10.47 -13.69 -1.14
CA PHE A 432 -10.99 -14.16 -2.42
C PHE A 432 -11.63 -13.02 -3.22
N MET A 433 -12.14 -11.98 -2.53
CA MET A 433 -12.71 -10.82 -3.19
C MET A 433 -11.65 -10.08 -4.01
N ARG A 434 -12.07 -9.63 -5.19
CA ARG A 434 -11.25 -8.81 -6.09
C ARG A 434 -11.96 -7.50 -6.38
N GLY A 435 -11.24 -6.40 -6.19
CA GLY A 435 -11.77 -5.06 -6.40
C GLY A 435 -11.93 -4.75 -7.89
N PRO A 436 -13.12 -4.35 -8.36
CA PRO A 436 -13.35 -3.90 -9.74
C PRO A 436 -12.89 -2.45 -9.97
N PHE A 437 -11.71 -2.08 -9.44
CA PHE A 437 -11.15 -0.73 -9.50
C PHE A 437 -11.15 -0.17 -10.93
N GLY A 438 -11.49 1.11 -11.02
CA GLY A 438 -11.31 1.93 -12.20
C GLY A 438 -10.06 2.80 -12.10
N LEU A 439 -9.41 3.03 -13.25
CA LEU A 439 -8.26 3.91 -13.39
C LEU A 439 -8.69 5.37 -13.56
N LEU A 440 -8.32 6.25 -12.63
CA LEU A 440 -8.64 7.68 -12.64
C LEU A 440 -7.57 8.52 -13.36
N GLN A 441 -6.30 8.17 -13.16
CA GLN A 441 -5.16 8.92 -13.70
C GLN A 441 -3.98 7.97 -13.95
N VAL A 442 -3.19 8.27 -14.98
CA VAL A 442 -1.85 7.73 -15.18
C VAL A 442 -0.91 8.91 -15.37
N THR A 443 0.26 8.88 -14.73
CA THR A 443 1.30 9.89 -14.93
C THR A 443 2.64 9.18 -15.00
N ALA A 444 3.48 9.56 -15.97
CA ALA A 444 4.78 8.94 -16.16
C ALA A 444 5.89 9.98 -16.35
N GLY A 445 7.15 9.60 -16.09
CA GLY A 445 8.31 10.48 -16.25
C GLY A 445 9.22 10.51 -15.03
N GLU A 446 9.66 11.71 -14.65
CA GLU A 446 10.55 11.95 -13.50
C GLU A 446 9.84 11.65 -12.18
N THR A 447 10.46 10.82 -11.32
CA THR A 447 9.86 10.30 -10.09
C THR A 447 9.14 11.34 -9.25
N GLN A 448 9.77 12.47 -8.92
CA GLN A 448 9.17 13.46 -8.03
C GLN A 448 8.08 14.27 -8.75
N ALA A 449 8.34 14.71 -9.98
CA ALA A 449 7.37 15.47 -10.76
C ALA A 449 6.10 14.66 -11.10
N VAL A 450 6.26 13.35 -11.29
CA VAL A 450 5.14 12.39 -11.40
C VAL A 450 4.37 12.33 -10.09
N HIS A 451 5.07 12.10 -8.99
CA HIS A 451 4.47 11.91 -7.67
C HIS A 451 3.68 13.12 -7.18
N GLU A 452 4.17 14.35 -7.43
CA GLU A 452 3.46 15.58 -7.09
C GLU A 452 2.08 15.67 -7.77
N ARG A 453 1.98 15.25 -9.05
CA ARG A 453 0.69 15.19 -9.78
C ARG A 453 -0.20 14.06 -9.27
N THR A 454 0.38 12.94 -8.86
CA THR A 454 -0.35 11.82 -8.26
C THR A 454 -0.98 12.23 -6.92
N LEU A 455 -0.20 12.85 -6.03
CA LEU A 455 -0.68 13.33 -4.74
C LEU A 455 -1.80 14.37 -4.91
N ALA A 456 -1.65 15.31 -5.83
CA ALA A 456 -2.69 16.30 -6.12
C ALA A 456 -4.02 15.63 -6.53
N ALA A 457 -3.96 14.58 -7.34
CA ALA A 457 -5.14 13.83 -7.76
C ALA A 457 -5.78 13.04 -6.62
N ILE A 458 -4.97 12.36 -5.79
CA ILE A 458 -5.44 11.64 -4.61
C ILE A 458 -6.11 12.62 -3.63
N TYR A 459 -5.46 13.74 -3.30
CA TYR A 459 -5.97 14.68 -2.31
C TYR A 459 -7.24 15.39 -2.74
N ARG A 460 -7.37 15.73 -4.02
CA ARG A 460 -8.61 16.28 -4.58
C ARG A 460 -9.81 15.39 -4.25
N ASP A 461 -9.65 14.08 -4.39
CA ASP A 461 -10.76 13.13 -4.33
C ASP A 461 -10.92 12.49 -2.93
N LYS A 462 -9.87 12.40 -2.11
CA LYS A 462 -9.90 11.69 -0.81
C LYS A 462 -9.87 12.57 0.45
N VAL A 463 -9.58 13.87 0.36
CA VAL A 463 -9.48 14.74 1.55
C VAL A 463 -10.83 15.35 1.91
N MET A 464 -11.26 15.20 3.16
CA MET A 464 -12.46 15.80 3.71
C MET A 464 -12.12 16.86 4.75
N ASP A 465 -12.69 18.06 4.60
CA ASP A 465 -12.55 19.14 5.59
C ASP A 465 -13.45 18.91 6.82
N VAL A 466 -12.87 19.10 8.01
CA VAL A 466 -13.55 18.88 9.30
C VAL A 466 -13.21 20.03 10.25
N HIS A 467 -14.20 20.58 10.94
CA HIS A 467 -14.00 21.62 11.94
C HIS A 467 -13.84 21.01 13.34
N GLY A 468 -12.71 21.29 14.00
CA GLY A 468 -12.42 20.86 15.37
C GLY A 468 -11.98 19.40 15.50
N GLN A 469 -11.04 19.17 16.42
CA GLN A 469 -10.54 17.84 16.78
C GLN A 469 -11.50 17.08 17.70
N ALA A 470 -11.34 15.76 17.75
CA ALA A 470 -12.02 14.85 18.67
C ALA A 470 -11.25 14.72 19.98
N ASP A 471 -11.97 14.54 21.08
CA ASP A 471 -11.38 14.12 22.37
C ASP A 471 -11.32 12.58 22.45
N ILE A 472 -12.28 11.91 21.81
CA ILE A 472 -12.37 10.45 21.71
C ILE A 472 -12.56 10.06 20.24
N LEU A 473 -11.68 9.22 19.70
CA LEU A 473 -11.70 8.76 18.31
C LEU A 473 -12.02 7.27 18.22
N ILE A 474 -13.13 6.91 17.57
CA ILE A 474 -13.52 5.53 17.29
C ILE A 474 -12.91 5.09 15.95
N LEU A 475 -12.19 3.97 15.95
CA LEU A 475 -11.54 3.35 14.80
C LEU A 475 -11.93 1.88 14.69
N ALA A 476 -11.97 1.35 13.47
CA ALA A 476 -12.23 -0.07 13.21
C ALA A 476 -11.31 -0.58 12.10
N PRO A 477 -10.09 -1.03 12.46
CA PRO A 477 -9.17 -1.59 11.49
C PRO A 477 -9.69 -2.92 10.94
N SER A 478 -9.70 -3.05 9.62
CA SER A 478 -10.04 -4.30 8.92
C SER A 478 -8.80 -5.18 8.72
N ALA A 479 -8.99 -6.49 8.60
CA ALA A 479 -7.98 -7.44 8.15
C ALA A 479 -7.66 -7.31 6.65
N LEU A 480 -8.34 -6.44 5.91
CA LEU A 480 -7.99 -6.12 4.52
C LEU A 480 -6.89 -5.04 4.48
N GLY A 481 -5.65 -5.46 4.69
CA GLY A 481 -4.50 -4.57 4.83
C GLY A 481 -3.21 -5.13 4.21
N PRO A 482 -2.15 -4.32 4.11
CA PRO A 482 -0.94 -4.67 3.37
C PRO A 482 -0.18 -5.87 3.98
N TYR A 483 -0.36 -6.13 5.27
CA TYR A 483 0.40 -7.13 6.02
C TYR A 483 -0.42 -8.37 6.40
N THR A 484 -1.65 -8.49 5.89
CA THR A 484 -2.59 -9.54 6.27
C THR A 484 -3.01 -10.41 5.08
N LYS A 485 -2.35 -10.31 3.93
CA LYS A 485 -2.69 -11.11 2.72
C LYS A 485 -2.61 -12.61 3.03
N ASP A 486 -3.78 -13.24 3.08
CA ASP A 486 -3.99 -14.65 3.47
C ASP A 486 -3.54 -15.00 4.89
N MET A 487 -3.46 -14.01 5.79
CA MET A 487 -3.00 -14.16 7.18
C MET A 487 -4.00 -13.53 8.15
N TYR A 488 -3.91 -13.92 9.42
CA TYR A 488 -4.72 -13.35 10.51
C TYR A 488 -4.24 -11.95 10.88
N LEU A 489 -5.18 -11.08 11.25
CA LEU A 489 -4.90 -9.79 11.88
C LEU A 489 -4.59 -10.00 13.37
N ASN A 490 -3.32 -10.33 13.65
CA ASN A 490 -2.82 -10.54 15.00
C ASN A 490 -2.73 -9.22 15.82
N PRO A 491 -2.56 -9.27 17.15
CA PRO A 491 -2.57 -8.08 18.01
C PRO A 491 -1.50 -7.04 17.64
N LEU A 492 -0.31 -7.45 17.19
CA LEU A 492 0.73 -6.54 16.72
C LEU A 492 0.22 -5.71 15.53
N LEU A 493 -0.43 -6.35 14.56
CA LEU A 493 -1.01 -5.66 13.40
C LEU A 493 -2.25 -4.85 13.74
N VAL A 494 -3.04 -5.22 14.76
CA VAL A 494 -4.13 -4.35 15.24
C VAL A 494 -3.58 -3.04 15.78
N ASN A 495 -2.46 -3.07 16.51
CA ASN A 495 -1.75 -1.85 16.95
C ASN A 495 -1.27 -1.04 15.74
N THR A 496 -0.58 -1.69 14.79
CA THR A 496 -0.11 -1.06 13.55
C THR A 496 -1.23 -0.38 12.76
N TYR A 497 -2.36 -1.05 12.58
CA TYR A 497 -3.47 -0.49 11.79
C TYR A 497 -4.20 0.61 12.55
N SER A 498 -4.39 0.48 13.86
CA SER A 498 -5.11 1.48 14.66
C SER A 498 -4.30 2.76 14.84
N LEU A 499 -3.11 2.64 15.43
CA LEU A 499 -2.29 3.78 15.84
C LEU A 499 -1.25 4.19 14.79
N GLY A 500 -0.94 3.31 13.85
CA GLY A 500 -0.16 3.63 12.66
C GLY A 500 -1.07 4.17 11.57
N TYR A 501 -1.77 3.31 10.85
CA TYR A 501 -2.55 3.75 9.67
C TYR A 501 -3.73 4.67 10.02
N TYR A 502 -4.73 4.17 10.74
CA TYR A 502 -6.01 4.87 10.91
C TYR A 502 -5.87 6.20 11.68
N TYR A 503 -5.08 6.22 12.76
CA TYR A 503 -4.75 7.45 13.48
C TYR A 503 -4.11 8.51 12.57
N ASN A 504 -3.25 8.09 11.62
CA ASN A 504 -2.54 9.00 10.73
C ASN A 504 -3.37 9.43 9.50
N MET A 505 -4.64 9.04 9.34
CA MET A 505 -5.51 9.39 8.19
C MET A 505 -5.91 10.88 8.17
N TYR A 506 -4.93 11.77 8.18
CA TYR A 506 -5.08 13.22 8.16
C TYR A 506 -3.96 13.88 7.36
N VAL A 507 -4.25 15.10 6.89
CA VAL A 507 -3.32 15.96 6.12
C VAL A 507 -3.18 17.33 6.77
N ASP A 508 -2.20 18.12 6.32
CA ASP A 508 -1.90 19.47 6.79
C ASP A 508 -1.42 19.56 8.25
N GLY A 509 -1.04 18.43 8.83
CA GLY A 509 -0.28 18.34 10.07
C GLY A 509 -1.09 18.50 11.37
N VAL A 510 -2.43 18.50 11.29
CA VAL A 510 -3.31 18.50 12.48
C VAL A 510 -4.05 17.16 12.57
N PRO A 511 -3.73 16.29 13.55
CA PRO A 511 -4.42 15.03 13.74
C PRO A 511 -5.90 15.21 14.08
N LEU A 512 -6.74 14.22 13.76
CA LEU A 512 -8.16 14.25 14.13
C LEU A 512 -8.38 14.20 15.64
N LEU A 513 -7.54 13.47 16.36
CA LEU A 513 -7.59 13.35 17.82
C LEU A 513 -6.71 14.44 18.46
N LYS A 514 -7.19 15.09 19.52
CA LYS A 514 -6.36 15.96 20.36
C LYS A 514 -5.25 15.15 21.05
N GLU A 515 -4.09 15.78 21.26
CA GLU A 515 -3.02 15.17 22.04
C GLU A 515 -3.52 14.85 23.46
N GLY A 516 -3.24 13.63 23.94
CA GLY A 516 -3.76 13.11 25.21
C GLY A 516 -5.19 12.55 25.14
N GLY A 517 -5.89 12.67 24.01
CA GLY A 517 -7.21 12.09 23.80
C GLY A 517 -7.22 10.56 23.79
N CYS A 518 -8.41 9.96 23.76
CA CYS A 518 -8.59 8.51 23.79
C CYS A 518 -8.93 7.92 22.41
N VAL A 519 -8.46 6.70 22.14
CA VAL A 519 -8.86 5.92 20.97
C VAL A 519 -9.71 4.73 21.41
N VAL A 520 -10.85 4.52 20.76
CA VAL A 520 -11.68 3.32 20.90
C VAL A 520 -11.52 2.48 19.64
N VAL A 521 -10.91 1.30 19.77
CA VAL A 521 -10.69 0.35 18.66
C VAL A 521 -11.77 -0.72 18.70
N VAL A 522 -12.56 -0.82 17.64
CA VAL A 522 -13.53 -1.91 17.45
C VAL A 522 -12.83 -3.04 16.69
N ASN A 523 -12.50 -4.13 17.39
CA ASN A 523 -11.82 -5.28 16.81
C ASN A 523 -11.94 -6.52 17.71
N ASP A 524 -12.18 -7.69 17.13
CA ASP A 524 -12.23 -8.98 17.86
C ASP A 524 -10.87 -9.37 18.48
N MET A 525 -9.77 -8.76 18.01
CA MET A 525 -8.38 -8.91 18.46
C MET A 525 -8.03 -10.34 18.89
N HIS A 526 -8.22 -11.28 17.96
CA HIS A 526 -7.84 -12.67 18.18
C HIS A 526 -6.34 -12.80 18.46
N TYR A 527 -5.96 -13.68 19.38
CA TYR A 527 -4.55 -14.02 19.63
C TYR A 527 -4.05 -15.12 18.67
N GLU A 528 -4.31 -14.93 17.37
CA GLU A 528 -3.99 -15.90 16.32
C GLU A 528 -2.79 -15.44 15.50
N TRP A 529 -1.85 -16.36 15.25
CA TRP A 529 -0.63 -16.09 14.50
C TRP A 529 -0.51 -17.12 13.37
N SER A 530 -0.46 -16.64 12.12
CA SER A 530 -0.33 -17.51 10.94
C SER A 530 1.07 -18.10 10.86
N SER A 531 1.28 -19.31 11.41
CA SER A 531 2.58 -19.99 11.35
C SER A 531 2.80 -20.66 9.98
N PRO A 532 4.02 -20.62 9.41
CA PRO A 532 5.23 -20.00 9.96
C PRO A 532 5.36 -18.49 9.72
N ALA A 533 4.47 -17.89 8.92
CA ALA A 533 4.59 -16.51 8.45
C ALA A 533 4.76 -15.47 9.59
N HIS A 534 4.04 -15.66 10.70
CA HIS A 534 4.04 -14.75 11.84
C HIS A 534 4.87 -15.26 13.02
N ASP A 535 5.72 -16.29 12.86
CA ASP A 535 6.52 -16.81 13.97
C ASP A 535 7.46 -15.74 14.54
N ALA A 536 8.09 -14.94 13.68
CA ALA A 536 8.93 -13.82 14.10
C ALA A 536 8.12 -12.72 14.79
N TYR A 537 6.90 -12.42 14.32
CA TYR A 537 6.04 -11.41 14.94
C TYR A 537 5.57 -11.84 16.32
N ARG A 538 5.17 -13.11 16.46
CA ARG A 538 4.78 -13.69 17.73
C ARG A 538 5.93 -13.63 18.72
N ARG A 539 7.13 -14.03 18.30
CA ARG A 539 8.33 -13.96 19.13
C ARG A 539 8.67 -12.51 19.54
N LEU A 540 8.54 -11.53 18.64
CA LEU A 540 8.67 -10.12 19.00
C LEU A 540 7.66 -9.72 20.08
N PHE A 541 6.40 -10.10 19.88
CA PHE A 541 5.31 -9.74 20.78
C PHE A 541 5.49 -10.36 22.18
N GLU A 542 5.85 -11.64 22.25
CA GLU A 542 5.99 -12.41 23.48
C GLU A 542 7.34 -12.19 24.18
N ASP A 543 8.45 -12.07 23.45
CA ASP A 543 9.79 -11.99 24.04
C ASP A 543 10.30 -10.55 24.21
N VAL A 544 9.76 -9.56 23.47
CA VAL A 544 10.19 -8.16 23.57
C VAL A 544 9.09 -7.32 24.20
N LEU A 545 7.91 -7.26 23.56
CA LEU A 545 6.86 -6.32 23.96
C LEU A 545 6.23 -6.70 25.30
N ALA A 546 6.19 -7.98 25.67
CA ALA A 546 5.73 -8.38 26.99
C ALA A 546 6.65 -7.91 28.13
N VAL A 547 7.95 -7.71 27.86
CA VAL A 547 8.95 -7.31 28.86
C VAL A 547 9.18 -5.80 28.86
N ALA A 548 9.31 -5.21 27.67
CA ALA A 548 9.59 -3.80 27.46
C ALA A 548 8.65 -3.22 26.39
N PRO A 549 7.35 -3.04 26.71
CA PRO A 549 6.43 -2.38 25.80
C PRO A 549 6.81 -0.90 25.69
N GLY A 550 6.88 -0.41 24.46
CA GLY A 550 7.34 0.94 24.15
C GLY A 550 8.45 0.94 23.11
N LEU A 551 8.93 2.15 22.78
CA LEU A 551 9.90 2.37 21.72
C LEU A 551 11.26 2.85 22.23
N ASP A 552 11.43 2.97 23.54
CA ASP A 552 12.68 3.40 24.14
C ASP A 552 13.69 2.25 24.12
N ASP A 553 14.82 2.45 23.44
CA ASP A 553 15.85 1.42 23.21
C ASP A 553 15.30 0.15 22.54
N PHE A 554 14.31 0.31 21.64
CA PHE A 554 13.63 -0.79 20.97
C PHE A 554 14.50 -1.45 19.89
N GLU A 555 15.31 -0.66 19.19
CA GLU A 555 16.17 -1.11 18.11
C GLU A 555 17.25 -2.11 18.59
N ARG A 556 17.68 -2.07 19.86
CA ARG A 556 18.70 -3.01 20.38
C ARG A 556 18.30 -4.48 20.23
N PHE A 557 17.00 -4.76 20.20
CA PHE A 557 16.49 -6.11 20.09
C PHE A 557 16.46 -6.62 18.63
N GLN A 558 16.65 -5.76 17.62
CA GLN A 558 16.56 -6.16 16.22
C GLN A 558 17.67 -7.12 15.80
N GLN A 559 18.90 -6.90 16.28
CA GLN A 559 20.08 -7.66 15.85
C GLN A 559 19.89 -9.18 16.03
N ARG A 560 19.28 -9.61 17.13
CA ARG A 560 19.02 -11.04 17.38
C ARG A 560 18.04 -11.68 16.39
N PHE A 561 17.17 -10.90 15.75
CA PHE A 561 16.25 -11.38 14.71
C PHE A 561 16.88 -11.32 13.33
N VAL A 562 17.77 -10.35 13.08
CA VAL A 562 18.58 -10.29 11.87
C VAL A 562 19.50 -11.53 11.79
N ASP A 563 20.10 -11.92 12.91
CA ASP A 563 21.04 -13.04 12.96
C ASP A 563 20.35 -14.43 13.00
N ASP A 564 19.04 -14.48 13.28
CA ASP A 564 18.28 -15.72 13.40
C ASP A 564 18.02 -16.36 12.04
N GLN A 565 18.86 -17.33 11.66
CA GLN A 565 18.76 -17.99 10.36
C GLN A 565 17.46 -18.79 10.21
N ALA A 566 16.93 -19.39 11.27
CA ALA A 566 15.70 -20.16 11.18
C ALA A 566 14.49 -19.27 10.87
N LEU A 567 14.40 -18.09 11.50
CA LEU A 567 13.35 -17.12 11.20
C LEU A 567 13.52 -16.50 9.80
N ASN A 568 14.76 -16.22 9.37
CA ASN A 568 15.00 -15.66 8.03
C ASN A 568 14.84 -16.70 6.91
N ASP A 569 15.01 -17.99 7.18
CA ASP A 569 14.72 -19.06 6.22
C ASP A 569 13.22 -19.12 5.87
N VAL A 570 12.32 -18.79 6.81
CA VAL A 570 10.88 -18.61 6.52
C VAL A 570 10.69 -17.56 5.42
N TYR A 571 11.43 -16.45 5.48
CA TYR A 571 11.40 -15.40 4.47
C TYR A 571 12.05 -15.83 3.14
N ARG A 572 13.25 -16.45 3.20
CA ARG A 572 13.97 -16.93 2.00
C ARG A 572 13.17 -17.98 1.21
N HIS A 573 12.34 -18.76 1.90
CA HIS A 573 11.41 -19.71 1.28
C HIS A 573 10.06 -19.10 0.88
N GLY A 574 9.85 -17.81 1.10
CA GLY A 574 8.62 -17.09 0.74
C GLY A 574 7.40 -17.46 1.58
N LEU A 575 7.62 -18.03 2.78
CA LEU A 575 6.55 -18.48 3.68
C LEU A 575 6.07 -17.35 4.61
N GLY A 576 6.88 -16.29 4.79
CA GLY A 576 6.58 -15.15 5.66
C GLY A 576 7.45 -13.92 5.35
N PRO A 577 7.16 -12.77 5.97
CA PRO A 577 8.03 -11.61 5.96
C PRO A 577 9.37 -11.89 6.66
N ALA A 578 10.38 -11.04 6.41
CA ALA A 578 11.65 -11.11 7.09
C ALA A 578 11.47 -10.95 8.61
N ALA A 579 12.35 -11.59 9.40
CA ALA A 579 12.17 -11.66 10.84
C ALA A 579 12.09 -10.27 11.51
N VAL A 580 12.94 -9.35 11.06
CA VAL A 580 13.01 -7.96 11.56
C VAL A 580 11.80 -7.10 11.15
N HIS A 581 11.03 -7.52 10.14
CA HIS A 581 9.86 -6.77 9.67
C HIS A 581 8.82 -6.54 10.78
N GLY A 582 8.73 -7.46 11.75
CA GLY A 582 7.84 -7.30 12.91
C GLY A 582 8.14 -6.04 13.73
N PHE A 583 9.40 -5.63 13.84
CA PHE A 583 9.77 -4.39 14.54
C PHE A 583 9.17 -3.20 13.83
N TYR A 584 9.23 -3.20 12.49
CA TYR A 584 8.70 -2.11 11.70
C TYR A 584 7.20 -1.99 11.90
N MET A 585 6.46 -3.12 11.91
CA MET A 585 5.03 -3.15 12.22
C MET A 585 4.72 -2.44 13.54
N TYR A 586 5.53 -2.62 14.58
CA TYR A 586 5.34 -1.92 15.84
C TYR A 586 5.68 -0.43 15.74
N THR A 587 6.83 -0.08 15.15
CA THR A 587 7.26 1.34 14.99
C THR A 587 6.30 2.16 14.13
N TRP A 588 5.55 1.55 13.19
CA TRP A 588 4.54 2.26 12.40
C TRP A 588 3.51 3.00 13.27
N ALA A 589 3.25 2.48 14.48
CA ALA A 589 2.36 3.08 15.45
C ALA A 589 3.02 4.18 16.31
N ALA A 590 4.32 4.45 16.16
CA ALA A 590 5.10 5.31 17.05
C ALA A 590 4.47 6.69 17.28
N HIS A 591 4.09 7.37 16.19
CA HIS A 591 3.49 8.69 16.29
C HIS A 591 2.15 8.66 17.05
N GLY A 592 1.29 7.68 16.77
CA GLY A 592 0.02 7.51 17.49
C GLY A 592 0.23 7.15 18.96
N MET A 593 1.16 6.24 19.26
CA MET A 593 1.48 5.83 20.62
C MET A 593 2.01 6.98 21.49
N ASP A 594 2.80 7.90 20.91
CA ASP A 594 3.31 9.07 21.65
C ASP A 594 2.22 10.13 21.93
N LYS A 595 1.11 10.11 21.17
CA LYS A 595 0.09 11.18 21.19
C LYS A 595 -1.24 10.77 21.82
N VAL A 596 -1.57 9.50 21.80
CA VAL A 596 -2.81 8.96 22.37
C VAL A 596 -2.62 8.75 23.87
N GLY A 597 -3.53 9.31 24.69
CA GLY A 597 -3.48 9.17 26.14
C GLY A 597 -3.91 7.79 26.62
N LYS A 598 -4.95 7.21 25.99
CA LYS A 598 -5.48 5.89 26.35
C LYS A 598 -6.12 5.19 25.16
N VAL A 599 -5.98 3.86 25.10
CA VAL A 599 -6.65 3.02 24.09
C VAL A 599 -7.58 2.03 24.77
N TYR A 600 -8.82 1.99 24.29
CA TYR A 600 -9.84 1.02 24.65
C TYR A 600 -10.11 0.10 23.46
N VAL A 601 -10.27 -1.20 23.70
CA VAL A 601 -10.66 -2.17 22.67
C VAL A 601 -12.02 -2.77 22.99
N VAL A 602 -12.90 -2.74 21.99
CA VAL A 602 -14.26 -3.29 22.06
C VAL A 602 -14.32 -4.53 21.18
N GLY A 603 -14.75 -5.64 21.77
CA GLY A 603 -14.92 -6.93 21.10
C GLY A 603 -13.74 -7.90 21.23
N ALA A 604 -12.63 -7.49 21.86
CA ALA A 604 -11.45 -8.36 22.05
C ALA A 604 -11.83 -9.68 22.73
N GLN A 605 -11.48 -10.81 22.09
CA GLN A 605 -11.83 -12.15 22.57
C GLN A 605 -10.74 -12.78 23.45
N ASP A 606 -9.52 -12.25 23.39
CA ASP A 606 -8.38 -12.74 24.16
C ASP A 606 -7.66 -11.57 24.85
N PRO A 607 -7.49 -11.60 26.19
CA PRO A 607 -6.92 -10.49 26.93
C PRO A 607 -5.39 -10.35 26.77
N ARG A 608 -4.68 -11.35 26.23
CA ARG A 608 -3.21 -11.30 26.12
C ARG A 608 -2.73 -10.18 25.20
N GLY A 609 -3.39 -9.99 24.06
CA GLY A 609 -3.09 -8.92 23.11
C GLY A 609 -3.22 -7.53 23.75
N PRO A 610 -4.40 -7.18 24.27
CA PRO A 610 -4.63 -5.92 24.98
C PRO A 610 -3.67 -5.73 26.17
N ALA A 611 -3.41 -6.78 26.96
CA ALA A 611 -2.53 -6.69 28.11
C ALA A 611 -1.09 -6.31 27.75
N ILE A 612 -0.50 -6.97 26.74
CA ILE A 612 0.87 -6.66 26.27
C ILE A 612 0.94 -5.24 25.69
N LEU A 613 -0.09 -4.82 24.95
CA LEU A 613 -0.19 -3.47 24.39
C LEU A 613 -0.58 -2.39 25.41
N ARG A 614 -0.95 -2.78 26.64
CA ARG A 614 -1.47 -1.90 27.70
C ARG A 614 -2.77 -1.18 27.31
N TRP A 615 -3.62 -1.84 26.54
CA TRP A 615 -4.95 -1.36 26.18
C TRP A 615 -5.99 -1.88 27.18
N GLU A 616 -7.05 -1.10 27.40
CA GLU A 616 -8.17 -1.50 28.27
C GLU A 616 -9.28 -2.14 27.44
N MET A 617 -9.86 -3.22 27.95
CA MET A 617 -11.01 -3.87 27.31
C MET A 617 -12.30 -3.20 27.78
N ALA A 618 -13.26 -3.07 26.86
CA ALA A 618 -14.60 -2.55 27.14
C ALA A 618 -15.67 -3.44 26.50
N ASP A 619 -16.83 -3.52 27.15
CA ASP A 619 -17.91 -4.43 26.76
C ASP A 619 -18.71 -3.91 25.56
N SER A 620 -18.70 -2.59 25.35
CA SER A 620 -19.39 -1.92 24.25
C SER A 620 -18.72 -0.59 23.89
N ILE A 621 -19.11 -0.01 22.74
CA ILE A 621 -18.62 1.32 22.34
C ILE A 621 -19.07 2.39 23.36
N GLN A 622 -20.28 2.26 23.91
CA GLN A 622 -20.78 3.16 24.94
C GLN A 622 -19.93 3.09 26.22
N ASP A 623 -19.69 1.87 26.70
CA ASP A 623 -18.83 1.63 27.87
C ASP A 623 -17.40 2.18 27.66
N ALA A 624 -16.79 1.92 26.50
CA ALA A 624 -15.48 2.47 26.16
C ALA A 624 -15.46 4.01 26.16
N VAL A 625 -16.52 4.65 25.65
CA VAL A 625 -16.66 6.11 25.64
C VAL A 625 -16.86 6.66 27.05
N ASP A 626 -17.63 5.99 27.90
CA ASP A 626 -17.85 6.41 29.28
C ASP A 626 -16.56 6.28 30.11
N GLN A 627 -15.80 5.21 29.94
CA GLN A 627 -14.47 5.05 30.54
C GLN A 627 -13.49 6.11 30.03
N ALA A 628 -13.48 6.40 28.72
CA ALA A 628 -12.65 7.45 28.15
C ALA A 628 -13.00 8.84 28.69
N ARG A 629 -14.30 9.17 28.85
CA ARG A 629 -14.74 10.42 29.48
C ARG A 629 -14.31 10.53 30.94
N ALA A 630 -14.38 9.41 31.67
CA ALA A 630 -13.89 9.36 33.05
C ALA A 630 -12.38 9.58 33.12
N PHE A 631 -11.60 8.96 32.23
CA PHE A 631 -10.15 9.17 32.11
C PHE A 631 -9.80 10.63 31.81
N LEU A 632 -10.52 11.26 30.89
CA LEU A 632 -10.33 12.67 30.53
C LEU A 632 -10.84 13.66 31.59
N GLY A 633 -11.66 13.20 32.54
CA GLY A 633 -12.33 14.08 33.50
C GLY A 633 -13.38 15.01 32.87
N ASP A 634 -13.89 14.65 31.68
CA ASP A 634 -14.85 15.45 30.93
C ASP A 634 -16.00 14.60 30.40
N SER A 635 -17.18 14.70 31.04
CA SER A 635 -18.39 13.99 30.62
C SER A 635 -18.94 14.45 29.26
N LYS A 636 -18.49 15.59 28.75
CA LYS A 636 -18.91 16.18 27.46
C LYS A 636 -17.87 16.02 26.35
N ALA A 637 -16.78 15.28 26.60
CA ALA A 637 -15.72 15.03 25.62
C ALA A 637 -16.31 14.59 24.27
N ALA A 638 -15.86 15.25 23.20
CA ALA A 638 -16.40 15.09 21.86
C ALA A 638 -15.95 13.77 21.23
N VAL A 639 -16.92 12.93 20.87
CA VAL A 639 -16.69 11.62 20.25
C VAL A 639 -16.78 11.73 18.74
N THR A 640 -15.79 11.23 18.02
CA THR A 640 -15.78 11.16 16.56
C THR A 640 -15.54 9.72 16.09
N TYR A 641 -16.32 9.25 15.12
CA TYR A 641 -16.08 8.00 14.40
C TYR A 641 -15.62 8.30 12.97
N LEU A 642 -14.39 7.89 12.62
CA LEU A 642 -13.90 7.93 11.25
C LEU A 642 -14.36 6.66 10.51
N ARG A 643 -15.38 6.79 9.65
CA ARG A 643 -15.92 5.67 8.89
C ARG A 643 -14.95 5.27 7.79
N CYS A 644 -14.40 4.07 7.91
CA CYS A 644 -13.59 3.43 6.86
C CYS A 644 -14.00 1.95 6.72
N PRO A 645 -14.17 1.42 5.50
CA PRO A 645 -14.14 2.11 4.21
C PRO A 645 -15.35 3.04 3.97
N PRO A 646 -15.30 3.96 2.99
CA PRO A 646 -14.20 4.23 2.07
C PRO A 646 -12.97 4.85 2.74
N VAL A 647 -11.80 4.71 2.11
CA VAL A 647 -10.55 5.30 2.61
C VAL A 647 -10.50 6.76 2.21
N GLY A 648 -10.36 7.64 3.21
CA GLY A 648 -10.12 9.05 3.00
C GLY A 648 -9.32 9.68 4.14
N TYR A 649 -8.92 10.93 3.93
CA TYR A 649 -8.10 11.70 4.87
C TYR A 649 -8.89 12.88 5.39
N VAL A 650 -8.62 13.30 6.62
CA VAL A 650 -9.23 14.52 7.16
C VAL A 650 -8.26 15.70 7.13
N ARG A 651 -8.75 16.86 6.70
CA ARG A 651 -8.10 18.16 6.95
C ARG A 651 -8.83 18.83 8.10
N VAL A 652 -8.15 19.00 9.23
CA VAL A 652 -8.78 19.53 10.44
C VAL A 652 -8.52 21.02 10.58
N HIS A 653 -9.60 21.80 10.60
CA HIS A 653 -9.58 23.24 10.84
C HIS A 653 -9.78 23.51 12.34
N THR A 654 -8.80 24.16 12.99
CA THR A 654 -8.87 24.54 14.41
C THR A 654 -9.19 26.02 14.56
N GLU A 655 -9.96 26.38 15.60
CA GLU A 655 -10.27 27.78 15.90
C GLU A 655 -8.97 28.54 16.20
N GLY A 656 -8.64 29.53 15.36
CA GLY A 656 -7.38 30.29 15.38
C GLY A 656 -6.60 30.27 14.07
N GLN A 657 -6.80 29.28 13.19
CA GLN A 657 -6.17 29.25 11.86
C GLN A 657 -6.99 29.98 10.78
N GLY A 658 -8.30 30.17 11.00
CA GLY A 658 -9.19 30.89 10.08
C GLY A 658 -9.12 32.43 10.14
N GLY A 659 -8.33 32.99 11.06
CA GLY A 659 -8.32 34.44 11.34
C GLY A 659 -7.11 35.24 10.82
N ARG A 660 -6.11 34.60 10.21
CA ARG A 660 -4.87 35.31 9.80
C ARG A 660 -4.71 35.58 8.30
N ASN A 661 -5.59 35.03 7.45
CA ASN A 661 -5.51 35.24 6.00
C ASN A 661 -6.65 36.08 5.40
N ALA A 662 -7.58 36.60 6.22
CA ALA A 662 -8.73 37.37 5.73
C ALA A 662 -8.65 38.89 5.96
N ASP A 663 -7.60 39.42 6.62
CA ASP A 663 -7.58 40.84 7.04
C ASP A 663 -6.25 41.59 6.84
N GLN A 664 -5.40 41.12 5.91
CA GLN A 664 -4.24 41.90 5.42
C GLN A 664 -4.37 42.20 3.93
N GLY A 665 -5.52 42.74 3.56
CA GLY A 665 -5.83 43.17 2.19
C GLY A 665 -6.39 44.57 2.10
N GLN A 666 -6.06 45.48 3.03
CA GLN A 666 -6.40 46.91 2.92
C GLN A 666 -5.52 47.76 3.86
N GLY A 667 -4.28 48.02 3.44
CA GLY A 667 -3.33 48.86 4.18
C GLY A 667 -2.59 49.80 3.23
N LYS A 668 -3.18 50.99 3.04
CA LYS A 668 -2.62 52.27 2.56
C LYS A 668 -1.20 52.24 1.94
N GLY A 669 -1.13 52.50 0.63
CA GLY A 669 0.11 52.90 -0.02
C GLY A 669 0.65 54.20 0.58
N GLN A 670 1.86 54.11 1.16
CA GLN A 670 2.71 55.26 1.44
C GLN A 670 3.82 55.29 0.40
N THR A 671 3.80 56.37 -0.39
CA THR A 671 4.84 56.84 -1.29
C THR A 671 6.17 56.99 -0.56
N VAL A 672 7.19 56.26 -0.99
CA VAL A 672 8.59 56.54 -0.64
C VAL A 672 9.16 57.48 -1.70
N GLY A 673 9.46 58.70 -1.26
CA GLY A 673 10.18 59.69 -2.04
C GLY A 673 11.65 59.31 -2.21
N LYS A 674 12.17 59.62 -3.40
CA LYS A 674 13.60 59.70 -3.72
C LYS A 674 14.31 60.63 -2.73
N HIS A 675 15.49 60.24 -2.25
CA HIS A 675 16.62 61.16 -2.13
C HIS A 675 17.95 60.37 -2.10
N GLU A 676 18.80 60.78 -3.03
CA GLU A 676 20.28 60.66 -3.17
C GLU A 676 20.98 59.30 -3.06
#